data_AF-A0AAU9W581-F1
#
_entry.id   AF-A0AAU9W581-F1
#
_cell.length_a   1.000
_cell.length_b   1.000
_cell.length_c   1.000
_cell.angle_alpha   90.00
_cell.angle_beta   90.00
_cell.angle_gamma   90.00
#
_symmetry.space_group_name_H-M   'P 1'
#
loop_
_entity.id
_entity.type
_entity.pdbx_description
1 polymer ?
#
loop_
_entity_poly.entity_id
_entity_poly.type
_entity_poly.pdbx_seq_one_letter_code
_entity_poly.pdbx_strand_id
1 'polypeptide(L)'
;MELRIIWLHVVLICSLSLMSESARDVNKALNMVRNEMADHQANANKIIDFLTKGPGKHQVYNRLATFVDTFGSRIAGSANLEHAIDYMLDELKEDKLDNVHGEEVNVTHWVRGKESAQMIMPRNHSIALLGLGGSVGTPPEGITAEVLVVSSFDELHAKASEAKGKIVVLNEKWISYEKTVVYRTQGAAEVAKVGGLASLIRSVTPFSIYSPHTGWQYYEKGVKKIPTACITIEDAEMMTRMAARGTKIIVNLKMEAQNLPQVVSRNTVAEIKGSVHPEQVVLVSGHLDSWDVGQGAMDDGGGAFISWQALSVIRQLGLKPKRTMRMVLWTGEEVGLLGAEQYYNRHKDSAGNFSLVMESDIGTFKPLGIVFQGSEKAAVIMKDVMELLKPINVTNLTVTHVGGDITFWIQDGVPGGSLKNENSKYFYFHHSNGDTMTVQDPDAMDLCAAVWTVVAYTVANLDEMLPRNYSFSWNYRVRMESRAVFLCLACFCLPQLTLVSARSVNKALNMIRNEITDHQVEANKIMDFLTKGAGKHQVYDRLAKFVDTFGSRVAGSANLEYAINYMLDELKEDKLDNVHGEEVNVTHWVRGKESAQMIMPRNHSIALLGLGGSVGTLPEGITAEVLVAKGKIVVFNEKWISYGKTVAYRVYGAIEVAKVGGLASLIRSVTPFSIYSPHTGWQVYEEGVKKIPTACITIEDAEMMARMAARGTKIIVNLKMEAQNLPPVISRNTVAEIKGSVYPEQVVLVGSHLDSWDVGQGAMDDGGGAFISWQALSAIRQLGLRPKRTMRMVLWTGEEENVLGGKQYYNLHKKNAGKFSLVMESDYGTFKPVGIAFQGSEKAADIMREVVKLLKPINATNLKAVNLGGDIDPWIRHGVPGGSLDNENSKYFLFHHTNGDTMTVQDPDAMDLCAAVWTVVAYTVADLDEMLPRD
;
A
#
# COMPACT_ATOMS: atom_id res chain seq x y z
N MET A 1 -74.94 27.27 12.92
CA MET A 1 -73.51 27.63 12.91
C MET A 1 -72.77 27.09 14.14
N GLU A 2 -73.44 26.84 15.27
CA GLU A 2 -72.81 26.34 16.51
C GLU A 2 -72.44 24.84 16.51
N LEU A 3 -73.13 23.98 15.74
CA LEU A 3 -72.82 22.53 15.69
C LEU A 3 -71.57 22.17 14.86
N ARG A 4 -71.10 23.04 13.97
CA ARG A 4 -69.88 22.80 13.16
C ARG A 4 -68.59 23.25 13.85
N ILE A 5 -68.67 24.19 14.80
CA ILE A 5 -67.51 24.67 15.56
C ILE A 5 -67.12 23.66 16.65
N ILE A 6 -68.10 22.96 17.23
CA ILE A 6 -67.87 21.90 18.24
C ILE A 6 -67.18 20.67 17.61
N TRP A 7 -67.56 20.27 16.40
CA TRP A 7 -66.93 19.13 15.71
C TRP A 7 -65.48 19.40 15.31
N LEU A 8 -65.17 20.63 14.86
CA LEU A 8 -63.80 21.04 14.53
C LEU A 8 -62.92 21.17 15.79
N HIS A 9 -63.47 21.61 16.92
CA HIS A 9 -62.71 21.65 18.18
C HIS A 9 -62.50 20.25 18.77
N VAL A 10 -63.47 19.33 18.66
CA VAL A 10 -63.30 17.94 19.12
C VAL A 10 -62.29 17.18 18.26
N VAL A 11 -62.29 17.36 16.93
CA VAL A 11 -61.29 16.72 16.06
C VAL A 11 -59.90 17.34 16.24
N LEU A 12 -59.78 18.66 16.45
CA LEU A 12 -58.50 19.32 16.73
C LEU A 12 -57.96 18.95 18.12
N ILE A 13 -58.83 18.84 19.13
CA ILE A 13 -58.45 18.40 20.48
C ILE A 13 -58.10 16.91 20.47
N CYS A 14 -58.84 16.04 19.77
CA CYS A 14 -58.50 14.62 19.66
C CYS A 14 -57.18 14.40 18.88
N SER A 15 -56.92 15.18 17.83
CA SER A 15 -55.64 15.10 17.09
C SER A 15 -54.46 15.71 17.86
N LEU A 16 -54.63 16.80 18.60
CA LEU A 16 -53.63 17.32 19.54
C LEU A 16 -53.43 16.40 20.76
N SER A 17 -54.48 15.70 21.21
CA SER A 17 -54.42 14.70 22.29
C SER A 17 -53.62 13.48 21.83
N LEU A 18 -53.91 12.94 20.64
CA LEU A 18 -53.21 11.80 20.02
C LEU A 18 -51.74 12.12 19.70
N MET A 19 -51.43 13.35 19.27
CA MET A 19 -50.04 13.80 19.08
C MET A 19 -49.33 14.05 20.42
N SER A 20 -50.05 14.46 21.47
CA SER A 20 -49.49 14.63 22.81
C SER A 20 -49.35 13.32 23.60
N GLU A 21 -50.17 12.31 23.30
CA GLU A 21 -50.09 10.94 23.84
C GLU A 21 -48.95 10.18 23.17
N SER A 22 -48.80 10.25 21.84
CA SER A 22 -47.66 9.63 21.16
C SER A 22 -46.32 10.27 21.56
N ALA A 23 -46.28 11.59 21.74
CA ALA A 23 -45.09 12.29 22.25
C ALA A 23 -44.83 12.01 23.74
N ARG A 24 -45.86 11.75 24.56
CA ARG A 24 -45.71 11.34 25.97
C ARG A 24 -45.27 9.89 26.11
N ASP A 25 -45.79 8.98 25.29
CA ASP A 25 -45.39 7.57 25.28
C ASP A 25 -43.96 7.39 24.75
N VAL A 26 -43.56 8.17 23.74
CA VAL A 26 -42.16 8.23 23.29
C VAL A 26 -41.27 8.79 24.40
N ASN A 27 -41.65 9.88 25.07
CA ASN A 27 -40.86 10.42 26.19
C ASN A 27 -40.79 9.48 27.41
N LYS A 28 -41.84 8.70 27.68
CA LYS A 28 -41.88 7.73 28.77
C LYS A 28 -41.02 6.50 28.47
N ALA A 29 -41.11 5.97 27.24
CA ALA A 29 -40.22 4.91 26.76
C ALA A 29 -38.75 5.36 26.75
N LEU A 30 -38.47 6.59 26.30
CA LEU A 30 -37.12 7.18 26.33
C LEU A 30 -36.58 7.37 27.77
N ASN A 31 -37.43 7.75 28.72
CA ASN A 31 -37.03 7.89 30.12
C ASN A 31 -36.80 6.53 30.81
N MET A 32 -37.54 5.49 30.43
CA MET A 32 -37.29 4.12 30.91
C MET A 32 -35.96 3.57 30.39
N VAL A 33 -35.70 3.72 29.08
CA VAL A 33 -34.42 3.32 28.46
C VAL A 33 -33.24 4.10 29.07
N ARG A 34 -33.38 5.41 29.32
CA ARG A 34 -32.32 6.20 29.96
C ARG A 34 -31.98 5.77 31.39
N ASN A 35 -32.98 5.39 32.18
CA ASN A 35 -32.74 4.87 33.52
C ASN A 35 -32.09 3.48 33.48
N GLU A 36 -32.48 2.64 32.53
CA GLU A 36 -31.87 1.33 32.27
C GLU A 36 -30.39 1.47 31.86
N MET A 37 -30.03 2.45 31.01
CA MET A 37 -28.64 2.67 30.56
C MET A 37 -27.67 3.01 31.69
N ALA A 38 -28.12 3.66 32.77
CA ALA A 38 -27.27 3.94 33.93
C ALA A 38 -26.78 2.64 34.60
N ASP A 39 -27.63 1.61 34.65
CA ASP A 39 -27.29 0.29 35.20
C ASP A 39 -26.33 -0.48 34.28
N HIS A 40 -26.42 -0.27 32.96
CA HIS A 40 -25.50 -0.89 31.99
C HIS A 40 -24.10 -0.25 31.98
N GLN A 41 -23.96 1.03 32.33
CA GLN A 41 -22.66 1.72 32.30
C GLN A 41 -21.61 1.03 33.19
N ALA A 42 -22.00 0.51 34.35
CA ALA A 42 -21.07 -0.20 35.23
C ALA A 42 -20.53 -1.48 34.58
N ASN A 43 -21.36 -2.22 33.86
CA ASN A 43 -20.93 -3.42 33.14
C ASN A 43 -20.12 -3.06 31.89
N ALA A 44 -20.51 -2.01 31.16
CA ALA A 44 -19.73 -1.50 30.03
C ALA A 44 -18.30 -1.12 30.46
N ASN A 45 -18.15 -0.40 31.57
CA ASN A 45 -16.84 -0.05 32.12
C ASN A 45 -16.02 -1.29 32.51
N LYS A 46 -16.63 -2.31 33.13
CA LYS A 46 -15.96 -3.57 33.45
C LYS A 46 -15.43 -4.27 32.20
N ILE A 47 -16.24 -4.36 31.15
CA ILE A 47 -15.87 -4.98 29.87
C ILE A 47 -14.72 -4.20 29.22
N ILE A 48 -14.85 -2.88 29.12
CA ILE A 48 -13.84 -1.98 28.55
C ILE A 48 -12.52 -2.10 29.32
N ASP A 49 -12.55 -2.01 30.64
CA ASP A 49 -11.33 -2.09 31.45
C ASP A 49 -10.69 -3.48 31.36
N PHE A 50 -11.48 -4.56 31.32
CA PHE A 50 -10.97 -5.91 31.13
C PHE A 50 -10.16 -6.05 29.83
N LEU A 51 -10.71 -5.53 28.72
CA LEU A 51 -10.12 -5.64 27.38
C LEU A 51 -8.99 -4.64 27.13
N THR A 52 -9.04 -3.43 27.70
CA THR A 52 -8.08 -2.36 27.33
C THR A 52 -6.96 -2.18 28.36
N LYS A 53 -7.16 -2.65 29.60
CA LYS A 53 -6.22 -2.44 30.73
C LYS A 53 -6.01 -3.69 31.58
N GLY A 54 -6.94 -4.65 31.51
CA GLY A 54 -7.00 -5.82 32.36
C GLY A 54 -6.38 -7.07 31.72
N PRO A 55 -6.74 -8.26 32.23
CA PRO A 55 -6.21 -9.53 31.75
C PRO A 55 -6.53 -9.86 30.29
N GLY A 56 -7.57 -9.24 29.72
CA GLY A 56 -7.95 -9.43 28.31
C GLY A 56 -7.14 -8.60 27.32
N LYS A 57 -6.26 -7.72 27.80
CA LYS A 57 -5.45 -6.85 26.93
C LYS A 57 -4.58 -7.66 25.97
N HIS A 58 -4.64 -7.32 24.68
CA HIS A 58 -3.97 -7.97 23.55
C HIS A 58 -4.34 -9.45 23.37
N GLN A 59 -5.34 -9.97 24.09
CA GLN A 59 -5.71 -11.38 24.02
C GLN A 59 -6.23 -11.76 22.63
N VAL A 60 -7.02 -10.87 22.00
CA VAL A 60 -7.57 -11.10 20.66
C VAL A 60 -6.47 -11.21 19.62
N TYR A 61 -5.54 -10.25 19.62
CA TYR A 61 -4.39 -10.25 18.72
C TYR A 61 -3.55 -11.52 18.90
N ASN A 62 -3.25 -11.92 20.14
CA ASN A 62 -2.43 -13.09 20.42
C ASN A 62 -3.11 -14.41 20.02
N ARG A 63 -4.42 -14.53 20.24
CA ARG A 63 -5.24 -15.65 19.78
C ARG A 63 -5.23 -15.74 18.25
N LEU A 64 -5.51 -14.62 17.57
CA LEU A 64 -5.50 -14.56 16.12
C LEU A 64 -4.12 -14.87 15.54
N ALA A 65 -3.06 -14.27 16.10
CA ALA A 65 -1.68 -14.54 15.69
C ALA A 65 -1.34 -16.03 15.80
N THR A 66 -1.72 -16.67 16.90
CA THR A 66 -1.48 -18.11 17.08
C THR A 66 -2.25 -18.94 16.05
N PHE A 67 -3.51 -18.58 15.79
CA PHE A 67 -4.34 -19.24 14.80
C PHE A 67 -3.77 -19.10 13.38
N VAL A 68 -3.48 -17.89 12.92
CA VAL A 68 -2.97 -17.68 11.55
C VAL A 68 -1.53 -18.15 11.36
N ASP A 69 -0.68 -18.09 12.40
CA ASP A 69 0.65 -18.69 12.34
C ASP A 69 0.55 -20.22 12.17
N THR A 70 -0.50 -20.84 12.70
CA THR A 70 -0.75 -22.30 12.64
C THR A 70 -1.40 -22.74 11.33
N PHE A 71 -2.44 -22.03 10.87
CA PHE A 71 -3.23 -22.45 9.72
C PHE A 71 -2.95 -21.63 8.46
N GLY A 72 -2.64 -20.34 8.57
CA GLY A 72 -2.53 -19.44 7.41
C GLY A 72 -3.87 -19.32 6.65
N SER A 73 -3.79 -19.27 5.31
CA SER A 73 -4.95 -19.19 4.41
C SER A 73 -5.85 -20.42 4.48
N ARG A 74 -7.16 -20.23 4.41
CA ARG A 74 -8.16 -21.26 4.75
C ARG A 74 -9.40 -21.20 3.84
N ILE A 75 -9.17 -21.33 2.53
CA ILE A 75 -10.24 -21.31 1.52
C ILE A 75 -11.29 -22.40 1.72
N ALA A 76 -12.54 -22.04 1.43
CA ALA A 76 -13.68 -22.94 1.46
C ALA A 76 -13.40 -24.24 0.65
N GLY A 77 -13.77 -25.38 1.24
CA GLY A 77 -13.54 -26.71 0.67
C GLY A 77 -12.13 -27.27 0.87
N SER A 78 -11.21 -26.53 1.52
CA SER A 78 -9.88 -27.04 1.85
C SER A 78 -9.86 -27.85 3.17
N ALA A 79 -8.98 -28.84 3.26
CA ALA A 79 -8.74 -29.56 4.51
C ALA A 79 -8.19 -28.65 5.63
N ASN A 80 -7.48 -27.58 5.27
CA ASN A 80 -6.91 -26.65 6.23
C ASN A 80 -7.99 -25.85 6.96
N LEU A 81 -9.06 -25.44 6.26
CA LEU A 81 -10.22 -24.80 6.88
C LEU A 81 -10.90 -25.75 7.89
N GLU A 82 -11.07 -27.03 7.57
CA GLU A 82 -11.66 -27.99 8.50
C GLU A 82 -10.83 -28.19 9.78
N HIS A 83 -9.50 -28.26 9.66
CA HIS A 83 -8.63 -28.30 10.82
C HIS A 83 -8.70 -27.00 11.65
N ALA A 84 -8.85 -25.84 11.00
CA ALA A 84 -9.05 -24.57 11.67
C ALA A 84 -10.40 -24.53 12.42
N ILE A 85 -11.48 -25.05 11.82
CA ILE A 85 -12.80 -25.20 12.47
C ILE A 85 -12.70 -26.10 13.70
N ASP A 86 -12.03 -27.25 13.58
CA ASP A 86 -11.85 -28.19 14.69
C ASP A 86 -11.08 -27.54 15.85
N TYR A 87 -10.00 -26.81 15.54
CA TYR A 87 -9.26 -26.03 16.53
C TYR A 87 -10.16 -24.99 17.22
N MET A 88 -10.95 -24.23 16.46
CA MET A 88 -11.86 -23.24 17.04
C MET A 88 -12.91 -23.91 17.94
N LEU A 89 -13.50 -25.03 17.53
CA LEU A 89 -14.46 -25.77 18.34
C LEU A 89 -13.85 -26.24 19.67
N ASP A 90 -12.58 -26.62 19.69
CA ASP A 90 -11.90 -27.03 20.91
C ASP A 90 -11.59 -25.84 21.82
N GLU A 91 -11.07 -24.73 21.29
CA GLU A 91 -10.84 -23.50 22.05
C GLU A 91 -12.14 -22.93 22.67
N LEU A 92 -13.26 -23.00 21.94
CA LEU A 92 -14.57 -22.57 22.46
C LEU A 92 -15.06 -23.45 23.62
N LYS A 93 -14.75 -24.76 23.61
CA LYS A 93 -15.03 -25.66 24.74
C LYS A 93 -14.12 -25.38 25.93
N GLU A 94 -12.85 -25.07 25.69
CA GLU A 94 -11.90 -24.68 26.74
C GLU A 94 -12.32 -23.39 27.45
N ASP A 95 -12.87 -22.42 26.71
CA ASP A 95 -13.51 -21.21 27.24
C ASP A 95 -14.84 -21.48 27.98
N LYS A 96 -15.29 -22.74 28.04
CA LYS A 96 -16.53 -23.18 28.72
C LYS A 96 -17.77 -22.45 28.21
N LEU A 97 -17.85 -22.27 26.89
CA LEU A 97 -19.05 -21.74 26.24
C LEU A 97 -20.13 -22.83 26.14
N ASP A 98 -21.39 -22.40 26.04
CA ASP A 98 -22.54 -23.29 25.91
C ASP A 98 -22.76 -23.68 24.44
N ASN A 99 -23.39 -24.83 24.19
CA ASN A 99 -23.84 -25.27 22.86
C ASN A 99 -22.78 -25.16 21.73
N VAL A 100 -21.54 -25.57 22.01
CA VAL A 100 -20.45 -25.53 21.02
C VAL A 100 -20.60 -26.68 20.02
N HIS A 101 -20.85 -26.36 18.74
CA HIS A 101 -21.01 -27.34 17.67
C HIS A 101 -20.72 -26.75 16.28
N GLY A 102 -20.49 -27.63 15.30
CA GLY A 102 -20.45 -27.26 13.89
C GLY A 102 -21.80 -27.55 13.20
N GLU A 103 -22.24 -26.68 12.30
CA GLU A 103 -23.39 -26.95 11.43
C GLU A 103 -22.96 -27.12 9.97
N GLU A 104 -23.37 -28.23 9.34
CA GLU A 104 -22.95 -28.56 7.97
C GLU A 104 -23.34 -27.49 6.93
N VAL A 105 -22.45 -27.25 5.97
CA VAL A 105 -22.63 -26.32 4.85
C VAL A 105 -22.09 -26.99 3.59
N ASN A 106 -22.89 -27.04 2.52
CA ASN A 106 -22.37 -27.44 1.21
C ASN A 106 -21.62 -26.25 0.58
N VAL A 107 -20.34 -26.41 0.30
CA VAL A 107 -19.49 -25.36 -0.28
C VAL A 107 -18.94 -25.75 -1.65
N THR A 108 -18.61 -24.74 -2.45
CA THR A 108 -17.84 -24.93 -3.68
C THR A 108 -16.43 -25.40 -3.34
N HIS A 109 -15.82 -26.18 -4.24
CA HIS A 109 -14.44 -26.63 -4.11
C HIS A 109 -13.65 -26.20 -5.34
N TRP A 110 -12.91 -25.11 -5.20
CA TRP A 110 -12.06 -24.57 -6.26
C TRP A 110 -10.61 -24.62 -5.82
N VAL A 111 -9.73 -25.07 -6.71
CA VAL A 111 -8.29 -25.17 -6.47
C VAL A 111 -7.58 -24.33 -7.51
N ARG A 112 -6.83 -23.32 -7.08
CA ARG A 112 -6.06 -22.39 -7.95
C ARG A 112 -4.98 -23.09 -8.77
N GLY A 113 -4.26 -24.04 -8.16
CA GLY A 113 -3.10 -24.70 -8.76
C GLY A 113 -1.93 -23.73 -9.02
N LYS A 114 -0.97 -24.13 -9.84
CA LYS A 114 0.12 -23.23 -10.25
C LYS A 114 -0.36 -22.26 -11.33
N GLU A 115 0.19 -21.06 -11.30
CA GLU A 115 -0.08 -20.03 -12.29
C GLU A 115 1.16 -19.21 -12.63
N SER A 116 1.22 -18.74 -13.87
CA SER A 116 2.29 -17.86 -14.36
C SER A 116 1.82 -17.07 -15.57
N ALA A 117 2.20 -15.79 -15.64
CA ALA A 117 2.07 -14.96 -16.82
C ALA A 117 3.42 -14.36 -17.19
N GLN A 118 3.80 -14.47 -18.46
CA GLN A 118 5.08 -14.00 -18.98
C GLN A 118 4.84 -13.18 -20.24
N MET A 119 5.22 -11.91 -20.22
CA MET A 119 5.37 -11.11 -21.43
C MET A 119 6.60 -11.62 -22.21
N ILE A 120 6.40 -11.92 -23.49
CA ILE A 120 7.43 -12.39 -24.43
C ILE A 120 7.84 -11.27 -25.38
N MET A 121 6.91 -10.35 -25.68
CA MET A 121 7.16 -9.16 -26.50
C MET A 121 6.52 -7.94 -25.85
N PRO A 122 7.17 -6.75 -25.90
CA PRO A 122 8.43 -6.45 -26.61
C PRO A 122 9.70 -6.93 -25.89
N ARG A 123 9.60 -7.27 -24.60
CA ARG A 123 10.70 -7.78 -23.77
C ARG A 123 10.22 -8.90 -22.86
N ASN A 124 11.16 -9.67 -22.32
CA ASN A 124 10.85 -10.62 -21.27
C ASN A 124 10.51 -9.87 -19.98
N HIS A 125 9.30 -10.05 -19.49
CA HIS A 125 8.83 -9.50 -18.21
C HIS A 125 7.85 -10.48 -17.55
N SER A 126 8.15 -10.94 -16.34
CA SER A 126 7.21 -11.75 -15.57
C SER A 126 6.11 -10.85 -15.03
N ILE A 127 4.87 -11.30 -15.14
CA ILE A 127 3.69 -10.55 -14.69
C ILE A 127 3.18 -11.22 -13.43
N ALA A 128 3.10 -10.49 -12.32
CA ALA A 128 2.49 -11.01 -11.11
C ALA A 128 0.96 -11.09 -11.30
N LEU A 129 0.41 -12.27 -11.01
CA LEU A 129 -1.01 -12.56 -11.15
C LEU A 129 -1.55 -13.36 -9.98
N LEU A 130 -2.87 -13.27 -9.80
CA LEU A 130 -3.67 -14.21 -9.04
C LEU A 130 -4.94 -14.55 -9.83
N GLY A 131 -5.15 -15.83 -10.12
CA GLY A 131 -6.38 -16.37 -10.67
C GLY A 131 -7.60 -15.93 -9.86
N LEU A 132 -8.74 -15.73 -10.50
CA LEU A 132 -9.97 -15.42 -9.78
C LEU A 132 -10.67 -16.70 -9.31
N GLY A 133 -11.32 -16.66 -8.15
CA GLY A 133 -12.06 -17.80 -7.63
C GLY A 133 -13.15 -18.25 -8.61
N GLY A 134 -13.24 -19.56 -8.84
CA GLY A 134 -14.14 -20.16 -9.83
C GLY A 134 -13.61 -20.14 -11.28
N SER A 135 -12.50 -19.46 -11.57
CA SER A 135 -11.85 -19.44 -12.89
C SER A 135 -11.49 -20.86 -13.38
N VAL A 136 -11.57 -21.09 -14.69
CA VAL A 136 -11.06 -22.30 -15.34
C VAL A 136 -9.57 -22.16 -15.64
N GLY A 137 -8.83 -23.27 -15.57
CA GLY A 137 -7.45 -23.32 -16.02
C GLY A 137 -7.29 -23.12 -17.52
N THR A 138 -6.07 -22.78 -17.93
CA THR A 138 -5.64 -22.82 -19.33
C THR A 138 -5.48 -24.27 -19.80
N PRO A 139 -5.40 -24.53 -21.12
CA PRO A 139 -4.80 -25.76 -21.62
C PRO A 139 -3.39 -25.99 -21.04
N PRO A 140 -2.89 -27.24 -20.94
CA PRO A 140 -1.57 -27.54 -20.37
C PRO A 140 -0.39 -26.78 -21.01
N GLU A 141 -0.47 -26.51 -22.32
CA GLU A 141 0.50 -25.73 -23.07
C GLU A 141 0.46 -24.21 -22.74
N GLY A 142 -0.61 -23.75 -22.11
CA GLY A 142 -0.90 -22.32 -21.87
C GLY A 142 -1.56 -21.62 -23.04
N ILE A 143 -1.87 -20.34 -22.86
CA ILE A 143 -2.37 -19.45 -23.92
C ILE A 143 -1.29 -18.43 -24.23
N THR A 144 -0.71 -18.48 -25.43
CA THR A 144 0.16 -17.42 -25.94
C THR A 144 -0.60 -16.60 -26.97
N ALA A 145 -0.87 -15.33 -26.67
CA ALA A 145 -1.63 -14.46 -27.55
C ALA A 145 -1.21 -13.00 -27.43
N GLU A 146 -1.55 -12.23 -28.47
CA GLU A 146 -1.44 -10.78 -28.43
C GLU A 146 -2.41 -10.22 -27.38
N VAL A 147 -2.01 -9.13 -26.73
CA VAL A 147 -2.81 -8.45 -25.72
C VAL A 147 -3.58 -7.28 -26.34
N LEU A 148 -4.87 -7.18 -26.02
CA LEU A 148 -5.66 -5.96 -26.18
C LEU A 148 -5.87 -5.32 -24.80
N VAL A 149 -5.49 -4.07 -24.65
CA VAL A 149 -5.72 -3.31 -23.41
C VAL A 149 -6.90 -2.38 -23.60
N VAL A 150 -7.88 -2.43 -22.69
CA VAL A 150 -9.05 -1.54 -22.67
C VAL A 150 -9.32 -1.08 -21.24
N SER A 151 -9.95 0.08 -21.08
CA SER A 151 -10.21 0.70 -19.78
C SER A 151 -11.64 0.48 -19.30
N SER A 152 -12.56 0.06 -20.17
CA SER A 152 -13.96 -0.19 -19.80
C SER A 152 -14.62 -1.28 -20.64
N PHE A 153 -15.78 -1.77 -20.18
CA PHE A 153 -16.60 -2.67 -20.98
C PHE A 153 -17.13 -2.00 -22.25
N ASP A 154 -17.44 -0.70 -22.21
CA ASP A 154 -17.86 0.04 -23.41
C ASP A 154 -16.74 0.08 -24.45
N GLU A 155 -15.49 0.30 -24.03
CA GLU A 155 -14.33 0.26 -24.93
C GLU A 155 -14.09 -1.17 -25.47
N LEU A 156 -14.25 -2.20 -24.63
CA LEU A 156 -14.17 -3.60 -25.04
C LEU A 156 -15.16 -3.92 -26.17
N HIS A 157 -16.43 -3.53 -25.99
CA HIS A 157 -17.48 -3.76 -26.97
C HIS A 157 -17.27 -2.94 -28.24
N ALA A 158 -16.78 -1.70 -28.12
CA ALA A 158 -16.41 -0.88 -29.27
C ALA A 158 -15.26 -1.50 -30.10
N LYS A 159 -14.34 -2.22 -29.44
CA LYS A 159 -13.19 -2.92 -30.05
C LYS A 159 -13.41 -4.43 -30.18
N ALA A 160 -14.66 -4.90 -30.22
CA ALA A 160 -14.97 -6.34 -30.22
C ALA A 160 -14.29 -7.11 -31.36
N SER A 161 -14.15 -6.52 -32.55
CA SER A 161 -13.45 -7.14 -33.68
C SER A 161 -11.96 -7.35 -33.42
N GLU A 162 -11.33 -6.46 -32.67
CA GLU A 162 -9.90 -6.53 -32.29
C GLU A 162 -9.66 -7.50 -31.13
N ALA A 163 -10.64 -7.70 -30.25
CA ALA A 163 -10.54 -8.56 -29.08
C ALA A 163 -10.50 -10.07 -29.43
N LYS A 164 -11.03 -10.44 -30.59
CA LYS A 164 -11.14 -11.84 -31.01
C LYS A 164 -9.78 -12.52 -31.09
N GLY A 165 -9.60 -13.60 -30.34
CA GLY A 165 -8.35 -14.38 -30.32
C GLY A 165 -7.22 -13.74 -29.51
N LYS A 166 -7.49 -12.69 -28.74
CA LYS A 166 -6.50 -12.00 -27.90
C LYS A 166 -6.71 -12.28 -26.41
N ILE A 167 -5.67 -12.04 -25.61
CA ILE A 167 -5.81 -11.87 -24.15
C ILE A 167 -6.25 -10.42 -23.93
N VAL A 168 -7.29 -10.19 -23.15
CA VAL A 168 -7.79 -8.84 -22.88
C VAL A 168 -7.34 -8.40 -21.49
N VAL A 169 -6.64 -7.26 -21.42
CA VAL A 169 -6.33 -6.57 -20.16
C VAL A 169 -7.39 -5.50 -19.91
N LEU A 170 -8.14 -5.63 -18.81
CA LEU A 170 -9.12 -4.66 -18.34
C LEU A 170 -8.46 -3.74 -17.30
N ASN A 171 -8.02 -2.55 -17.72
CA ASN A 171 -7.33 -1.56 -16.88
C ASN A 171 -8.26 -0.42 -16.44
N GLU A 172 -9.41 -0.75 -15.82
CA GLU A 172 -10.27 0.25 -15.23
C GLU A 172 -9.60 0.86 -13.98
N LYS A 173 -9.63 2.19 -13.87
CA LYS A 173 -9.08 2.87 -12.68
C LYS A 173 -9.96 2.66 -11.45
N TRP A 174 -9.33 2.60 -10.28
CA TRP A 174 -10.05 2.54 -9.02
C TRP A 174 -10.94 3.79 -8.82
N ILE A 175 -12.22 3.58 -8.51
CA ILE A 175 -13.15 4.64 -8.10
C ILE A 175 -13.62 4.38 -6.67
N SER A 176 -14.21 3.21 -6.46
CA SER A 176 -14.55 2.61 -5.18
C SER A 176 -14.64 1.10 -5.38
N TYR A 177 -14.67 0.33 -4.30
CA TYR A 177 -14.78 -1.12 -4.44
C TYR A 177 -16.05 -1.52 -5.20
N GLU A 178 -17.20 -0.98 -4.82
CA GLU A 178 -18.52 -1.32 -5.39
C GLU A 178 -18.61 -1.01 -6.88
N LYS A 179 -17.93 0.05 -7.33
CA LYS A 179 -17.92 0.46 -8.74
C LYS A 179 -16.91 -0.32 -9.58
N THR A 180 -15.76 -0.63 -9.02
CA THR A 180 -14.66 -1.26 -9.77
C THR A 180 -14.73 -2.80 -9.73
N VAL A 181 -15.33 -3.40 -8.69
CA VAL A 181 -15.42 -4.86 -8.53
C VAL A 181 -16.19 -5.56 -9.66
N VAL A 182 -17.02 -4.84 -10.42
CA VAL A 182 -17.74 -5.38 -11.59
C VAL A 182 -16.80 -5.96 -12.65
N TYR A 183 -15.59 -5.40 -12.81
CA TYR A 183 -14.59 -5.91 -13.75
C TYR A 183 -14.01 -7.25 -13.28
N ARG A 184 -13.86 -7.45 -11.97
CA ARG A 184 -13.52 -8.74 -11.38
C ARG A 184 -14.64 -9.75 -11.58
N THR A 185 -15.87 -9.37 -11.22
CA THR A 185 -16.99 -10.32 -11.16
C THR A 185 -17.54 -10.72 -12.51
N GLN A 186 -17.44 -9.85 -13.52
CA GLN A 186 -18.04 -10.06 -14.85
C GLN A 186 -17.03 -10.07 -16.01
N GLY A 187 -15.77 -9.69 -15.77
CA GLY A 187 -14.77 -9.50 -16.83
C GLY A 187 -14.54 -10.72 -17.71
N ALA A 188 -14.59 -11.94 -17.15
CA ALA A 188 -14.48 -13.17 -17.93
C ALA A 188 -15.65 -13.35 -18.92
N ALA A 189 -16.89 -13.07 -18.50
CA ALA A 189 -18.06 -13.17 -19.35
C ALA A 189 -18.04 -12.11 -20.46
N GLU A 190 -17.75 -10.85 -20.12
CA GLU A 190 -17.70 -9.74 -21.09
C GLU A 190 -16.62 -9.95 -22.16
N VAL A 191 -15.42 -10.39 -21.77
CA VAL A 191 -14.33 -10.71 -22.70
C VAL A 191 -14.65 -11.93 -23.57
N ALA A 192 -15.30 -12.96 -23.01
CA ALA A 192 -15.70 -14.13 -23.78
C ALA A 192 -16.77 -13.80 -24.84
N LYS A 193 -17.71 -12.89 -24.56
CA LYS A 193 -18.76 -12.46 -25.51
C LYS A 193 -18.18 -11.87 -26.81
N VAL A 194 -17.04 -11.18 -26.72
CA VAL A 194 -16.35 -10.60 -27.89
C VAL A 194 -15.28 -11.52 -28.49
N GLY A 195 -15.15 -12.76 -27.99
CA GLY A 195 -14.24 -13.76 -28.53
C GLY A 195 -12.80 -13.69 -28.02
N GLY A 196 -12.55 -13.02 -26.89
CA GLY A 196 -11.26 -13.07 -26.20
C GLY A 196 -10.94 -14.47 -25.65
N LEU A 197 -9.64 -14.78 -25.50
CA LEU A 197 -9.15 -16.08 -25.06
C LEU A 197 -9.00 -16.21 -23.55
N ALA A 198 -8.66 -15.10 -22.89
CA ALA A 198 -8.51 -14.97 -21.45
C ALA A 198 -8.66 -13.50 -21.05
N SER A 199 -8.99 -13.23 -19.79
CA SER A 199 -9.01 -11.87 -19.23
C SER A 199 -8.00 -11.69 -18.10
N LEU A 200 -7.23 -10.61 -18.18
CA LEU A 200 -6.36 -10.12 -17.11
C LEU A 200 -6.94 -8.81 -16.59
N ILE A 201 -7.22 -8.73 -15.30
CA ILE A 201 -7.93 -7.59 -14.72
C ILE A 201 -6.94 -6.80 -13.86
N ARG A 202 -6.87 -5.48 -14.02
CA ARG A 202 -6.16 -4.64 -13.06
C ARG A 202 -6.77 -4.90 -11.68
N SER A 203 -5.92 -5.24 -10.72
CA SER A 203 -6.37 -5.54 -9.36
C SER A 203 -7.29 -4.45 -8.81
N VAL A 204 -8.39 -4.88 -8.17
CA VAL A 204 -9.43 -4.01 -7.62
C VAL A 204 -8.95 -3.43 -6.28
N THR A 205 -7.97 -2.54 -6.38
CA THR A 205 -7.35 -1.86 -5.24
C THR A 205 -6.96 -0.42 -5.62
N PRO A 206 -7.02 0.53 -4.67
CA PRO A 206 -6.49 1.88 -4.85
C PRO A 206 -4.96 1.97 -4.80
N PHE A 207 -4.27 0.95 -4.27
CA PHE A 207 -2.83 1.01 -3.98
C PHE A 207 -2.17 -0.37 -4.09
N SER A 208 -0.97 -0.42 -4.66
CA SER A 208 -0.21 -1.64 -4.89
C SER A 208 1.29 -1.38 -4.64
N ILE A 209 1.99 -2.43 -4.18
CA ILE A 209 3.46 -2.55 -4.26
C ILE A 209 3.71 -3.88 -4.96
N TYR A 210 3.41 -3.92 -6.26
CA TYR A 210 3.45 -5.12 -7.08
C TYR A 210 2.60 -6.28 -6.52
N SER A 211 1.43 -5.96 -5.96
CA SER A 211 0.53 -6.89 -5.27
C SER A 211 -0.75 -7.13 -6.09
N PRO A 212 -0.95 -8.33 -6.67
CA PRO A 212 -2.22 -8.71 -7.28
C PRO A 212 -3.29 -9.07 -6.23
N HIS A 213 -4.57 -8.87 -6.57
CA HIS A 213 -5.71 -9.15 -5.67
C HIS A 213 -6.71 -10.12 -6.31
N THR A 214 -6.98 -11.25 -5.66
CA THR A 214 -7.98 -12.24 -6.10
C THR A 214 -9.41 -11.85 -5.70
N GLY A 215 -10.33 -12.80 -5.75
CA GLY A 215 -11.73 -12.63 -5.41
C GLY A 215 -12.63 -13.47 -6.30
N TRP A 216 -13.89 -13.59 -5.90
CA TRP A 216 -14.85 -14.40 -6.65
C TRP A 216 -15.27 -13.72 -7.96
N GLN A 217 -15.55 -14.54 -8.96
CA GLN A 217 -16.11 -14.14 -10.26
C GLN A 217 -17.25 -15.04 -10.71
N TYR A 218 -18.07 -14.55 -11.65
CA TYR A 218 -19.22 -15.28 -12.17
C TYR A 218 -19.12 -15.48 -13.67
N TYR A 219 -19.32 -16.73 -14.09
CA TYR A 219 -19.56 -17.04 -15.50
C TYR A 219 -21.04 -16.85 -15.84
N GLU A 220 -21.31 -16.36 -17.05
CA GLU A 220 -22.65 -16.26 -17.58
C GLU A 220 -23.08 -17.56 -18.28
N LYS A 221 -24.33 -17.97 -18.08
CA LYS A 221 -24.90 -19.17 -18.71
C LYS A 221 -24.93 -19.01 -20.24
N GLY A 222 -24.38 -19.99 -20.95
CA GLY A 222 -24.33 -19.98 -22.43
C GLY A 222 -23.14 -19.23 -23.01
N VAL A 223 -22.35 -18.54 -22.17
CA VAL A 223 -21.08 -17.92 -22.57
C VAL A 223 -19.92 -18.90 -22.32
N LYS A 224 -18.97 -18.96 -23.25
CA LYS A 224 -17.79 -19.82 -23.11
C LYS A 224 -16.97 -19.38 -21.88
N LYS A 225 -16.66 -20.32 -20.99
CA LYS A 225 -15.75 -20.07 -19.86
C LYS A 225 -14.33 -19.88 -20.39
N ILE A 226 -13.67 -18.81 -19.95
CA ILE A 226 -12.27 -18.49 -20.27
C ILE A 226 -11.45 -18.33 -18.98
N PRO A 227 -10.14 -18.60 -19.01
CA PRO A 227 -9.24 -18.31 -17.90
C PRO A 227 -9.26 -16.82 -17.56
N THR A 228 -9.29 -16.50 -16.28
CA THR A 228 -9.29 -15.13 -15.77
C THR A 228 -8.46 -14.99 -14.50
N ALA A 229 -7.69 -13.91 -14.42
CA ALA A 229 -6.83 -13.57 -13.30
C ALA A 229 -6.76 -12.05 -13.11
N CYS A 230 -6.48 -11.60 -11.88
CA CYS A 230 -6.03 -10.25 -11.63
C CYS A 230 -4.51 -10.14 -11.82
N ILE A 231 -4.05 -9.00 -12.30
CA ILE A 231 -2.65 -8.60 -12.38
C ILE A 231 -2.43 -7.32 -11.57
N THR A 232 -1.17 -6.99 -11.30
CA THR A 232 -0.79 -5.79 -10.56
C THR A 232 -1.26 -4.51 -11.27
N ILE A 233 -1.39 -3.40 -10.52
CA ILE A 233 -1.64 -2.08 -11.12
C ILE A 233 -0.50 -1.71 -12.08
N GLU A 234 0.72 -2.03 -11.66
CA GLU A 234 1.98 -1.77 -12.32
C GLU A 234 2.05 -2.39 -13.72
N ASP A 235 1.73 -3.68 -13.83
CA ASP A 235 1.76 -4.40 -15.10
C ASP A 235 0.62 -3.93 -16.04
N ALA A 236 -0.58 -3.66 -15.48
CA ALA A 236 -1.70 -3.15 -16.27
C ALA A 236 -1.40 -1.77 -16.87
N GLU A 237 -0.86 -0.84 -16.08
CA GLU A 237 -0.50 0.50 -16.55
C GLU A 237 0.69 0.50 -17.51
N MET A 238 1.69 -0.36 -17.28
CA MET A 238 2.78 -0.57 -18.24
C MET A 238 2.24 -1.02 -19.60
N MET A 239 1.35 -2.01 -19.62
CA MET A 239 0.76 -2.49 -20.87
C MET A 239 -0.11 -1.42 -21.54
N THR A 240 -0.82 -0.58 -20.78
CA THR A 240 -1.54 0.58 -21.34
C THR A 240 -0.60 1.56 -22.02
N ARG A 241 0.53 1.93 -21.40
CA ARG A 241 1.50 2.86 -22.00
C ARG A 241 2.15 2.27 -23.25
N MET A 242 2.50 0.99 -23.22
CA MET A 242 3.02 0.27 -24.39
C MET A 242 2.00 0.25 -25.54
N ALA A 243 0.75 -0.13 -25.25
CA ALA A 243 -0.32 -0.18 -26.25
C ALA A 243 -0.64 1.21 -26.84
N ALA A 244 -0.64 2.26 -26.01
CA ALA A 244 -0.84 3.64 -26.46
C ALA A 244 0.24 4.11 -27.45
N ARG A 245 1.46 3.57 -27.36
CA ARG A 245 2.55 3.80 -28.32
C ARG A 245 2.52 2.85 -29.53
N GLY A 246 1.50 2.00 -29.66
CA GLY A 246 1.42 0.99 -30.71
C GLY A 246 2.40 -0.17 -30.56
N THR A 247 2.96 -0.36 -29.36
CA THR A 247 3.87 -1.49 -29.09
C THR A 247 3.08 -2.78 -29.04
N LYS A 248 3.49 -3.77 -29.83
CA LYS A 248 2.88 -5.10 -29.80
C LYS A 248 3.26 -5.85 -28.53
N ILE A 249 2.26 -6.31 -27.79
CA ILE A 249 2.42 -7.06 -26.55
C ILE A 249 1.96 -8.50 -26.77
N ILE A 250 2.80 -9.47 -26.41
CA ILE A 250 2.45 -10.90 -26.44
C ILE A 250 2.72 -11.49 -25.05
N VAL A 251 1.71 -12.17 -24.51
CA VAL A 251 1.77 -12.82 -23.19
C VAL A 251 1.52 -14.31 -23.34
N ASN A 252 2.31 -15.13 -22.63
CA ASN A 252 2.00 -16.52 -22.31
C ASN A 252 1.37 -16.59 -20.92
N LEU A 253 0.14 -17.09 -20.84
CA LEU A 253 -0.60 -17.32 -19.61
C LEU A 253 -0.74 -18.83 -19.37
N LYS A 254 -0.43 -19.27 -18.14
CA LYS A 254 -0.68 -20.62 -17.66
C LYS A 254 -1.41 -20.58 -16.34
N MET A 255 -2.49 -21.34 -16.22
CA MET A 255 -3.27 -21.50 -15.00
C MET A 255 -3.73 -22.95 -14.88
N GLU A 256 -3.46 -23.58 -13.75
CA GLU A 256 -3.88 -24.97 -13.48
C GLU A 256 -5.26 -25.06 -12.83
N ALA A 257 -5.95 -23.93 -12.64
CA ALA A 257 -7.17 -23.81 -11.84
C ALA A 257 -8.27 -24.84 -12.18
N GLN A 258 -8.89 -25.41 -11.15
CA GLN A 258 -9.86 -26.51 -11.27
C GLN A 258 -11.09 -26.24 -10.40
N ASN A 259 -12.26 -26.53 -10.96
CA ASN A 259 -13.51 -26.60 -10.22
C ASN A 259 -13.80 -28.08 -9.95
N LEU A 260 -13.82 -28.46 -8.67
CA LEU A 260 -14.06 -29.81 -8.20
C LEU A 260 -15.52 -29.97 -7.70
N PRO A 261 -16.01 -31.21 -7.48
CA PRO A 261 -17.31 -31.43 -6.88
C PRO A 261 -17.43 -30.72 -5.52
N GLN A 262 -18.63 -30.26 -5.20
CA GLN A 262 -18.92 -29.64 -3.90
C GLN A 262 -18.58 -30.59 -2.75
N VAL A 263 -18.19 -30.01 -1.62
CA VAL A 263 -17.85 -30.73 -0.40
C VAL A 263 -18.62 -30.16 0.79
N VAL A 264 -18.75 -30.95 1.85
CA VAL A 264 -19.37 -30.51 3.10
C VAL A 264 -18.30 -29.86 3.97
N SER A 265 -18.62 -28.68 4.49
CA SER A 265 -17.87 -27.93 5.49
C SER A 265 -18.81 -27.55 6.65
N ARG A 266 -18.40 -26.67 7.57
CA ARG A 266 -19.18 -26.37 8.80
C ARG A 266 -19.08 -24.91 9.24
N ASN A 267 -20.23 -24.27 9.46
CA ASN A 267 -20.27 -23.06 10.30
C ASN A 267 -19.94 -23.45 11.76
N THR A 268 -19.23 -22.58 12.48
CA THR A 268 -18.90 -22.81 13.89
C THR A 268 -19.87 -22.04 14.79
N VAL A 269 -20.55 -22.70 15.72
CA VAL A 269 -21.56 -22.08 16.61
C VAL A 269 -21.18 -22.27 18.08
N ALA A 270 -21.30 -21.21 18.88
CA ALA A 270 -21.18 -21.25 20.33
C ALA A 270 -22.09 -20.22 21.01
N GLU A 271 -22.42 -20.42 22.28
CA GLU A 271 -23.38 -19.58 23.00
C GLU A 271 -22.93 -19.23 24.42
N ILE A 272 -23.53 -18.15 24.94
CA ILE A 272 -23.79 -18.00 26.37
C ILE A 272 -25.30 -18.00 26.55
N LYS A 273 -25.81 -19.01 27.24
CA LYS A 273 -27.25 -19.18 27.42
C LYS A 273 -27.84 -18.03 28.25
N GLY A 274 -28.93 -17.45 27.74
CA GLY A 274 -29.69 -16.41 28.42
C GLY A 274 -30.29 -16.90 29.73
N SER A 275 -30.36 -16.00 30.72
CA SER A 275 -30.88 -16.31 32.05
C SER A 275 -32.40 -16.13 32.20
N VAL A 276 -33.02 -15.28 31.37
CA VAL A 276 -34.45 -14.92 31.45
C VAL A 276 -35.20 -15.34 30.18
N HIS A 277 -34.62 -15.05 29.02
CA HIS A 277 -35.16 -15.34 27.69
C HIS A 277 -34.15 -16.18 26.88
N PRO A 278 -33.88 -17.44 27.27
CA PRO A 278 -32.88 -18.27 26.60
C PRO A 278 -33.19 -18.56 25.13
N GLU A 279 -34.45 -18.42 24.72
CA GLU A 279 -34.92 -18.58 23.34
C GLU A 279 -34.61 -17.36 22.44
N GLN A 280 -34.40 -16.18 23.03
CA GLN A 280 -34.10 -14.95 22.30
C GLN A 280 -32.59 -14.79 22.10
N VAL A 281 -32.18 -14.28 20.94
CA VAL A 281 -30.77 -14.30 20.50
C VAL A 281 -30.26 -12.90 20.16
N VAL A 282 -29.05 -12.58 20.62
CA VAL A 282 -28.18 -11.56 20.02
C VAL A 282 -27.00 -12.29 19.38
N LEU A 283 -26.87 -12.16 18.07
CA LEU A 283 -25.84 -12.85 17.29
C LEU A 283 -24.67 -11.93 16.99
N VAL A 284 -23.46 -12.40 17.22
CA VAL A 284 -22.21 -11.79 16.76
C VAL A 284 -21.47 -12.73 15.82
N SER A 285 -20.84 -12.21 14.78
CA SER A 285 -20.23 -13.04 13.74
C SER A 285 -19.08 -12.36 13.00
N GLY A 286 -18.35 -13.22 12.29
CA GLY A 286 -17.38 -12.96 11.22
C GLY A 286 -17.22 -14.28 10.44
N HIS A 287 -16.46 -14.30 9.36
CA HIS A 287 -16.24 -15.54 8.60
C HIS A 287 -14.90 -16.20 8.94
N LEU A 288 -14.89 -17.53 8.98
CA LEU A 288 -13.70 -18.31 9.31
C LEU A 288 -12.95 -18.77 8.06
N ASP A 289 -13.54 -18.76 6.88
CA ASP A 289 -12.76 -18.95 5.65
C ASP A 289 -11.91 -17.71 5.34
N SER A 290 -11.15 -17.81 4.25
CA SER A 290 -10.40 -16.70 3.67
C SER A 290 -10.03 -17.10 2.25
N TRP A 291 -9.52 -16.16 1.45
CA TRP A 291 -8.81 -16.57 0.23
C TRP A 291 -7.59 -17.45 0.53
N ASP A 292 -7.15 -18.17 -0.49
CA ASP A 292 -5.97 -19.05 -0.50
C ASP A 292 -4.64 -18.30 -0.67
N VAL A 293 -4.66 -16.97 -0.47
CA VAL A 293 -3.50 -16.07 -0.47
C VAL A 293 -3.44 -15.31 0.83
N GLY A 294 -2.24 -14.87 1.22
CA GLY A 294 -2.03 -14.24 2.53
C GLY A 294 -2.33 -15.22 3.67
N GLN A 295 -2.93 -14.70 4.73
CA GLN A 295 -3.24 -15.43 5.96
C GLN A 295 -4.69 -15.24 6.42
N GLY A 296 -5.50 -14.43 5.73
CA GLY A 296 -6.87 -14.10 6.14
C GLY A 296 -6.91 -13.47 7.54
N ALA A 297 -5.94 -12.61 7.87
CA ALA A 297 -5.80 -12.08 9.23
C ALA A 297 -6.77 -10.92 9.47
N MET A 298 -6.95 -10.08 8.46
CA MET A 298 -7.94 -9.01 8.43
C MET A 298 -9.27 -9.50 7.87
N ASP A 299 -9.24 -10.38 6.86
CA ASP A 299 -10.40 -10.85 6.10
C ASP A 299 -10.55 -12.39 6.23
N ASP A 300 -11.31 -12.92 7.18
CA ASP A 300 -11.93 -12.20 8.32
C ASP A 300 -11.50 -12.77 9.68
N GLY A 301 -10.21 -13.07 9.84
CA GLY A 301 -9.66 -13.46 11.13
C GLY A 301 -9.94 -12.43 12.24
N GLY A 302 -9.92 -11.14 11.90
CA GLY A 302 -10.23 -10.06 12.83
C GLY A 302 -11.67 -10.12 13.35
N GLY A 303 -12.66 -10.10 12.46
CA GLY A 303 -14.09 -10.14 12.80
C GLY A 303 -14.49 -11.41 13.54
N ALA A 304 -13.98 -12.56 13.08
CA ALA A 304 -14.19 -13.84 13.74
C ALA A 304 -13.68 -13.83 15.20
N PHE A 305 -12.46 -13.31 15.43
CA PHE A 305 -11.83 -13.37 16.76
C PHE A 305 -12.38 -12.34 17.74
N ILE A 306 -12.83 -11.15 17.29
CA ILE A 306 -13.56 -10.24 18.19
C ILE A 306 -14.94 -10.81 18.58
N SER A 307 -15.57 -11.59 17.70
CA SER A 307 -16.85 -12.26 17.99
C SER A 307 -16.68 -13.40 18.99
N TRP A 308 -15.59 -14.18 18.88
CA TRP A 308 -15.20 -15.13 19.92
C TRP A 308 -14.91 -14.42 21.25
N GLN A 309 -14.09 -13.35 21.22
CA GLN A 309 -13.73 -12.62 22.42
C GLN A 309 -14.96 -12.06 23.14
N ALA A 310 -15.98 -11.62 22.42
CA ALA A 310 -17.20 -11.09 23.01
C ALA A 310 -17.89 -12.10 23.94
N LEU A 311 -17.98 -13.37 23.56
CA LEU A 311 -18.51 -14.40 24.46
C LEU A 311 -17.51 -14.70 25.58
N SER A 312 -16.24 -14.90 25.24
CA SER A 312 -15.19 -15.25 26.22
C SER A 312 -15.13 -14.27 27.41
N VAL A 313 -15.18 -12.96 27.14
CA VAL A 313 -15.14 -11.91 28.17
C VAL A 313 -16.36 -11.94 29.08
N ILE A 314 -17.57 -12.10 28.53
CA ILE A 314 -18.80 -12.17 29.33
C ILE A 314 -18.75 -13.37 30.27
N ARG A 315 -18.26 -14.52 29.79
CA ARG A 315 -18.06 -15.71 30.63
C ARG A 315 -17.03 -15.45 31.73
N GLN A 316 -15.86 -14.90 31.41
CA GLN A 316 -14.77 -14.65 32.36
C GLN A 316 -15.15 -13.62 33.45
N LEU A 317 -15.92 -12.60 33.09
CA LEU A 317 -16.43 -11.60 34.04
C LEU A 317 -17.60 -12.14 34.90
N GLY A 318 -18.10 -13.35 34.63
CA GLY A 318 -19.25 -13.93 35.32
C GLY A 318 -20.56 -13.18 35.05
N LEU A 319 -20.62 -12.42 33.95
CA LEU A 319 -21.82 -11.70 33.53
C LEU A 319 -22.82 -12.68 32.93
N LYS A 320 -24.11 -12.44 33.15
CA LYS A 320 -25.21 -13.30 32.68
C LYS A 320 -26.21 -12.46 31.90
N PRO A 321 -26.23 -12.55 30.55
CA PRO A 321 -27.21 -11.82 29.76
C PRO A 321 -28.63 -12.37 30.01
N LYS A 322 -29.66 -11.54 29.81
CA LYS A 322 -31.07 -11.98 29.87
C LYS A 322 -31.38 -12.89 28.68
N ARG A 323 -30.92 -12.52 27.48
CA ARG A 323 -31.03 -13.26 26.22
C ARG A 323 -29.77 -14.07 25.93
N THR A 324 -29.90 -15.09 25.09
CA THR A 324 -28.74 -15.86 24.63
C THR A 324 -27.86 -14.99 23.73
N MET A 325 -26.56 -14.95 24.02
CA MET A 325 -25.57 -14.42 23.08
C MET A 325 -25.04 -15.59 22.26
N ARG A 326 -25.16 -15.53 20.93
CA ARG A 326 -24.69 -16.56 20.01
C ARG A 326 -23.57 -16.02 19.14
N MET A 327 -22.48 -16.76 19.05
CA MET A 327 -21.47 -16.55 18.03
C MET A 327 -21.73 -17.52 16.89
N VAL A 328 -21.67 -17.04 15.65
CA VAL A 328 -21.53 -17.90 14.48
C VAL A 328 -20.33 -17.43 13.68
N LEU A 329 -19.42 -18.36 13.36
CA LEU A 329 -18.35 -18.11 12.40
C LEU A 329 -18.71 -18.79 11.08
N TRP A 330 -18.90 -17.97 10.06
CA TRP A 330 -19.42 -18.41 8.77
C TRP A 330 -18.36 -19.17 7.97
N THR A 331 -18.82 -19.95 7.00
CA THR A 331 -17.97 -20.66 6.05
C THR A 331 -18.50 -20.50 4.64
N GLY A 332 -17.61 -20.16 3.71
CA GLY A 332 -17.94 -19.92 2.31
C GLY A 332 -18.52 -18.54 2.08
N GLU A 333 -18.15 -17.55 2.90
CA GLU A 333 -18.45 -16.12 2.64
C GLU A 333 -17.84 -15.74 1.30
N GLU A 334 -16.54 -16.04 1.14
CA GLU A 334 -15.68 -15.58 0.05
C GLU A 334 -16.11 -16.10 -1.33
N VAL A 335 -16.87 -17.18 -1.32
CA VAL A 335 -17.39 -17.87 -2.50
C VAL A 335 -18.89 -17.62 -2.72
N GLY A 336 -19.49 -16.70 -1.96
CA GLY A 336 -20.85 -16.22 -2.14
C GLY A 336 -21.80 -16.47 -0.96
N LEU A 337 -21.37 -16.22 0.28
CA LEU A 337 -22.21 -16.25 1.50
C LEU A 337 -22.88 -17.62 1.79
N LEU A 338 -22.26 -18.72 1.36
CA LEU A 338 -22.89 -20.05 1.33
C LEU A 338 -23.29 -20.56 2.71
N GLY A 339 -22.43 -20.32 3.72
CA GLY A 339 -22.67 -20.72 5.10
C GLY A 339 -23.80 -19.96 5.74
N ALA A 340 -23.84 -18.65 5.53
CA ALA A 340 -24.88 -17.80 6.08
C ALA A 340 -26.24 -18.03 5.43
N GLU A 341 -26.29 -18.22 4.10
CA GLU A 341 -27.52 -18.55 3.39
C GLU A 341 -28.13 -19.86 3.91
N GLN A 342 -27.32 -20.91 4.04
CA GLN A 342 -27.78 -22.22 4.51
C GLN A 342 -28.19 -22.17 5.99
N TYR A 343 -27.46 -21.44 6.83
CA TYR A 343 -27.84 -21.22 8.22
C TYR A 343 -29.15 -20.45 8.33
N TYR A 344 -29.32 -19.34 7.62
CA TYR A 344 -30.57 -18.59 7.60
C TYR A 344 -31.74 -19.48 7.16
N ASN A 345 -31.59 -20.27 6.10
CA ASN A 345 -32.65 -21.16 5.63
C ASN A 345 -33.06 -22.23 6.66
N ARG A 346 -32.13 -22.70 7.50
CA ARG A 346 -32.44 -23.63 8.59
C ARG A 346 -33.13 -22.95 9.78
N HIS A 347 -32.83 -21.68 10.04
CA HIS A 347 -33.22 -21.00 11.28
C HIS A 347 -34.27 -19.89 11.11
N LYS A 348 -34.63 -19.51 9.88
CA LYS A 348 -35.55 -18.38 9.59
C LYS A 348 -36.94 -18.48 10.22
N ASP A 349 -37.44 -19.69 10.47
CA ASP A 349 -38.73 -19.87 11.16
C ASP A 349 -38.68 -19.34 12.61
N SER A 350 -37.48 -19.19 13.17
CA SER A 350 -37.22 -18.58 14.47
C SER A 350 -36.72 -17.13 14.39
N ALA A 351 -36.77 -16.48 13.22
CA ALA A 351 -36.28 -15.12 13.04
C ALA A 351 -36.92 -14.13 14.02
N GLY A 352 -38.17 -14.36 14.46
CA GLY A 352 -38.86 -13.63 15.53
C GLY A 352 -38.11 -13.55 16.87
N ASN A 353 -37.15 -14.45 17.11
CA ASN A 353 -36.40 -14.53 18.37
C ASN A 353 -35.08 -13.75 18.35
N PHE A 354 -34.60 -13.28 17.19
CA PHE A 354 -33.33 -12.56 17.07
C PHE A 354 -33.49 -11.06 17.35
N SER A 355 -32.96 -10.54 18.46
CA SER A 355 -33.05 -9.11 18.76
C SER A 355 -32.09 -8.28 17.90
N LEU A 356 -30.92 -8.81 17.57
CA LEU A 356 -29.87 -8.15 16.81
C LEU A 356 -28.94 -9.20 16.19
N VAL A 357 -28.54 -8.99 14.94
CA VAL A 357 -27.46 -9.75 14.28
C VAL A 357 -26.31 -8.79 13.95
N MET A 358 -25.08 -9.18 14.27
CA MET A 358 -23.90 -8.34 14.08
C MET A 358 -22.79 -9.07 13.34
N GLU A 359 -22.11 -8.38 12.44
CA GLU A 359 -21.00 -8.92 11.64
C GLU A 359 -19.88 -7.90 11.43
N SER A 360 -18.63 -8.34 11.60
CA SER A 360 -17.44 -7.50 11.43
C SER A 360 -16.55 -7.96 10.28
N ASP A 361 -17.02 -7.83 9.05
CA ASP A 361 -16.34 -8.32 7.84
C ASP A 361 -15.71 -7.20 6.98
N ILE A 362 -15.13 -6.19 7.64
CA ILE A 362 -14.38 -5.14 6.92
C ILE A 362 -13.15 -4.72 7.72
N GLY A 363 -12.43 -5.74 8.19
CA GLY A 363 -11.24 -5.64 9.01
C GLY A 363 -11.51 -5.15 10.43
N THR A 364 -10.44 -5.03 11.21
CA THR A 364 -10.47 -4.61 12.62
C THR A 364 -9.47 -3.49 12.89
N PHE A 365 -9.51 -2.47 12.02
CA PHE A 365 -8.79 -1.23 12.25
C PHE A 365 -9.41 -0.44 13.41
N LYS A 366 -8.77 0.67 13.80
CA LYS A 366 -9.26 1.54 14.87
C LYS A 366 -10.77 1.81 14.71
N PRO A 367 -11.59 1.42 15.72
CA PRO A 367 -13.03 1.51 15.60
C PRO A 367 -13.50 2.96 15.79
N LEU A 368 -14.48 3.33 15.00
CA LEU A 368 -15.19 4.61 15.06
C LEU A 368 -16.59 4.46 15.66
N GLY A 369 -17.19 3.26 15.60
CA GLY A 369 -18.50 2.96 16.15
C GLY A 369 -19.20 1.80 15.44
N ILE A 370 -20.51 1.91 15.24
CA ILE A 370 -21.35 0.88 14.58
C ILE A 370 -22.08 1.47 13.37
N VAL A 371 -22.09 0.73 12.27
CA VAL A 371 -23.05 0.88 11.16
C VAL A 371 -24.28 0.05 11.50
N PHE A 372 -25.48 0.64 11.48
CA PHE A 372 -26.69 -0.01 11.95
C PHE A 372 -27.82 0.09 10.92
N GLN A 373 -28.55 -1.00 10.74
CA GLN A 373 -29.77 -1.07 9.95
C GLN A 373 -30.92 -1.60 10.83
N GLY A 374 -31.99 -0.81 10.97
CA GLY A 374 -33.18 -1.20 11.73
C GLY A 374 -34.23 -0.10 11.74
N SER A 375 -35.27 -0.24 12.57
CA SER A 375 -36.31 0.78 12.73
C SER A 375 -35.76 2.07 13.37
N GLU A 376 -36.44 3.20 13.15
CA GLU A 376 -36.06 4.49 13.78
C GLU A 376 -36.03 4.38 15.31
N LYS A 377 -36.97 3.65 15.90
CA LYS A 377 -37.01 3.41 17.35
C LYS A 377 -35.80 2.60 17.83
N ALA A 378 -35.44 1.55 17.10
CA ALA A 378 -34.24 0.77 17.41
C ALA A 378 -32.96 1.62 17.26
N ALA A 379 -32.90 2.50 16.25
CA ALA A 379 -31.76 3.41 16.08
C ALA A 379 -31.60 4.40 17.25
N VAL A 380 -32.70 4.89 17.83
CA VAL A 380 -32.63 5.74 19.03
C VAL A 380 -32.09 4.97 20.24
N ILE A 381 -32.55 3.74 20.46
CA ILE A 381 -32.04 2.88 21.54
C ILE A 381 -30.55 2.60 21.31
N MET A 382 -30.16 2.24 20.09
CA MET A 382 -28.75 1.99 19.74
C MET A 382 -27.87 3.22 19.95
N LYS A 383 -28.39 4.44 19.74
CA LYS A 383 -27.65 5.65 20.04
C LYS A 383 -27.34 5.77 21.54
N ASP A 384 -28.30 5.46 22.39
CA ASP A 384 -28.09 5.45 23.84
C ASP A 384 -27.13 4.33 24.26
N VAL A 385 -27.19 3.15 23.64
CA VAL A 385 -26.20 2.07 23.83
C VAL A 385 -24.79 2.53 23.45
N MET A 386 -24.64 3.24 22.34
CA MET A 386 -23.34 3.75 21.89
C MET A 386 -22.73 4.78 22.85
N GLU A 387 -23.53 5.53 23.63
CA GLU A 387 -23.02 6.47 24.63
C GLU A 387 -22.26 5.77 25.77
N LEU A 388 -22.53 4.48 26.03
CA LEU A 388 -21.80 3.69 27.02
C LEU A 388 -20.30 3.56 26.68
N LEU A 389 -19.95 3.73 25.39
CA LEU A 389 -18.58 3.65 24.86
C LEU A 389 -17.81 4.97 24.91
N LYS A 390 -18.40 6.03 25.50
CA LYS A 390 -17.73 7.31 25.74
C LYS A 390 -16.37 7.20 26.43
N PRO A 391 -16.12 6.28 27.39
CA PRO A 391 -14.79 6.13 28.02
C PRO A 391 -13.65 5.79 27.06
N ILE A 392 -13.94 5.20 25.90
CA ILE A 392 -12.96 4.91 24.85
C ILE A 392 -13.11 5.80 23.61
N ASN A 393 -14.03 6.79 23.66
CA ASN A 393 -14.30 7.75 22.59
C ASN A 393 -14.75 7.11 21.25
N VAL A 394 -15.60 6.06 21.33
CA VAL A 394 -16.11 5.32 20.15
C VAL A 394 -17.65 5.30 20.15
N THR A 395 -18.28 6.46 20.00
CA THR A 395 -19.74 6.62 20.16
C THR A 395 -20.50 6.78 18.83
N ASN A 396 -19.86 6.70 17.67
CA ASN A 396 -20.56 6.96 16.41
C ASN A 396 -21.56 5.85 16.07
N LEU A 397 -22.78 6.26 15.72
CA LEU A 397 -23.77 5.38 15.10
C LEU A 397 -24.06 5.90 13.69
N THR A 398 -23.91 5.06 12.68
CA THR A 398 -24.26 5.40 11.29
C THR A 398 -25.44 4.56 10.84
N VAL A 399 -26.60 5.16 10.63
CA VAL A 399 -27.81 4.44 10.20
C VAL A 399 -27.84 4.38 8.68
N THR A 400 -27.52 3.23 8.11
CA THR A 400 -27.47 2.99 6.66
C THR A 400 -27.55 1.49 6.39
N HIS A 401 -27.45 1.07 5.13
CA HIS A 401 -27.43 -0.34 4.76
C HIS A 401 -26.24 -1.07 5.40
N VAL A 402 -26.51 -2.27 5.92
CA VAL A 402 -25.51 -3.23 6.42
C VAL A 402 -25.58 -4.48 5.52
N GLY A 403 -24.42 -4.91 5.02
CA GLY A 403 -24.26 -6.06 4.12
C GLY A 403 -23.63 -7.28 4.82
N GLY A 404 -23.02 -8.17 4.05
CA GLY A 404 -22.32 -9.37 4.53
C GLY A 404 -23.23 -10.58 4.73
N ASP A 405 -22.76 -11.56 5.48
CA ASP A 405 -23.48 -12.79 5.84
C ASP A 405 -24.77 -12.54 6.63
N ILE A 406 -24.91 -11.39 7.30
CA ILE A 406 -26.16 -11.06 8.02
C ILE A 406 -27.29 -10.48 7.15
N THR A 407 -27.05 -10.30 5.85
CA THR A 407 -28.00 -9.68 4.92
C THR A 407 -29.37 -10.38 4.90
N PHE A 408 -29.40 -11.71 4.95
CA PHE A 408 -30.65 -12.49 4.89
C PHE A 408 -31.57 -12.22 6.10
N TRP A 409 -31.00 -12.04 7.29
CA TRP A 409 -31.73 -11.71 8.51
C TRP A 409 -32.28 -10.29 8.48
N ILE A 410 -31.50 -9.35 7.96
CA ILE A 410 -31.88 -7.96 7.82
C ILE A 410 -33.07 -7.82 6.85
N GLN A 411 -33.05 -8.56 5.74
CA GLN A 411 -34.16 -8.61 4.78
C GLN A 411 -35.46 -9.15 5.42
N ASP A 412 -35.34 -10.00 6.43
CA ASP A 412 -36.47 -10.52 7.23
C ASP A 412 -36.86 -9.60 8.42
N GLY A 413 -36.32 -8.38 8.46
CA GLY A 413 -36.67 -7.33 9.42
C GLY A 413 -35.97 -7.43 10.77
N VAL A 414 -34.96 -8.29 10.92
CA VAL A 414 -34.10 -8.32 12.11
C VAL A 414 -33.13 -7.14 12.06
N PRO A 415 -32.96 -6.35 13.14
CA PRO A 415 -31.95 -5.31 13.18
C PRO A 415 -30.54 -5.86 12.96
N GLY A 416 -29.74 -5.17 12.15
CA GLY A 416 -28.37 -5.54 11.79
C GLY A 416 -27.34 -4.50 12.24
N GLY A 417 -26.15 -4.96 12.62
CA GLY A 417 -25.03 -4.10 12.99
C GLY A 417 -23.71 -4.55 12.35
N SER A 418 -22.87 -3.60 11.95
CA SER A 418 -21.51 -3.88 11.50
C SER A 418 -20.51 -2.91 12.12
N LEU A 419 -19.27 -3.35 12.29
CA LEU A 419 -18.23 -2.55 12.91
C LEU A 419 -17.82 -1.41 11.96
N LYS A 420 -17.85 -0.17 12.45
CA LYS A 420 -17.40 0.99 11.69
C LYS A 420 -15.95 1.29 12.06
N ASN A 421 -15.05 1.23 11.09
CA ASN A 421 -13.60 1.36 11.29
C ASN A 421 -12.96 2.46 10.43
N GLU A 422 -11.73 2.86 10.75
CA GLU A 422 -10.88 3.73 9.91
C GLU A 422 -10.30 2.98 8.68
N ASN A 423 -11.17 2.47 7.80
CA ASN A 423 -10.84 1.51 6.73
C ASN A 423 -10.17 2.06 5.46
N SER A 424 -9.47 3.19 5.55
CA SER A 424 -8.87 3.82 4.36
C SER A 424 -7.85 2.93 3.62
N LYS A 425 -7.30 1.92 4.31
CA LYS A 425 -6.31 0.97 3.78
C LYS A 425 -6.83 -0.47 3.62
N TYR A 426 -8.10 -0.76 3.90
CA TYR A 426 -8.64 -2.14 3.81
C TYR A 426 -8.33 -2.77 2.45
N PHE A 427 -8.68 -2.06 1.37
CA PHE A 427 -8.47 -2.53 0.01
C PHE A 427 -7.01 -2.52 -0.45
N TYR A 428 -6.05 -2.09 0.37
CA TYR A 428 -4.62 -2.26 0.06
C TYR A 428 -4.19 -3.72 0.26
N PHE A 429 -4.91 -4.48 1.10
CA PHE A 429 -4.53 -5.83 1.52
C PHE A 429 -5.57 -6.90 1.16
N HIS A 430 -6.86 -6.56 1.21
CA HIS A 430 -7.99 -7.45 0.95
C HIS A 430 -7.76 -8.32 -0.30
N HIS A 431 -7.88 -9.64 -0.15
CA HIS A 431 -7.66 -10.64 -1.20
C HIS A 431 -6.25 -10.68 -1.81
N SER A 432 -5.21 -10.28 -1.07
CA SER A 432 -3.82 -10.34 -1.53
C SER A 432 -2.92 -11.08 -0.55
N ASN A 433 -1.68 -11.36 -0.94
CA ASN A 433 -0.67 -11.87 -0.01
C ASN A 433 -0.34 -10.90 1.13
N GLY A 434 -0.75 -9.63 1.02
CA GLY A 434 -0.58 -8.62 2.06
C GLY A 434 -1.50 -8.79 3.26
N ASP A 435 -2.60 -9.55 3.16
CA ASP A 435 -3.49 -9.80 4.30
C ASP A 435 -2.84 -10.74 5.32
N THR A 436 -2.23 -10.14 6.34
CA THR A 436 -1.36 -10.81 7.32
C THR A 436 -1.43 -10.13 8.69
N MET A 437 -0.82 -10.72 9.73
CA MET A 437 -0.81 -10.12 11.07
C MET A 437 -0.20 -8.73 11.13
N THR A 438 0.72 -8.37 10.22
CA THR A 438 1.29 -7.01 10.15
C THR A 438 0.26 -5.91 9.85
N VAL A 439 -0.93 -6.26 9.34
CA VAL A 439 -2.04 -5.31 9.12
C VAL A 439 -2.75 -4.98 10.43
N GLN A 440 -2.71 -5.89 11.40
CA GLN A 440 -3.44 -5.79 12.66
C GLN A 440 -2.66 -4.99 13.71
N ASP A 441 -3.35 -4.08 14.39
CA ASP A 441 -2.82 -3.37 15.56
C ASP A 441 -3.46 -3.95 16.84
N PRO A 442 -2.66 -4.41 17.82
CA PRO A 442 -3.19 -5.09 19.00
C PRO A 442 -4.07 -4.19 19.88
N ASP A 443 -3.76 -2.89 19.99
CA ASP A 443 -4.58 -1.96 20.79
C ASP A 443 -5.90 -1.63 20.05
N ALA A 444 -5.88 -1.52 18.72
CA ALA A 444 -7.10 -1.34 17.91
C ALA A 444 -8.03 -2.55 18.03
N MET A 445 -7.49 -3.78 17.95
CA MET A 445 -8.29 -5.00 18.12
C MET A 445 -8.97 -5.08 19.50
N ASP A 446 -8.28 -4.66 20.57
CA ASP A 446 -8.87 -4.58 21.91
C ASP A 446 -10.04 -3.59 21.96
N LEU A 447 -9.91 -2.44 21.29
CA LEU A 447 -10.99 -1.46 21.16
C LEU A 447 -12.16 -2.03 20.34
N CYS A 448 -11.89 -2.72 19.24
CA CYS A 448 -12.92 -3.36 18.42
C CYS A 448 -13.69 -4.39 19.26
N ALA A 449 -12.99 -5.27 19.97
CA ALA A 449 -13.60 -6.24 20.88
C ALA A 449 -14.41 -5.56 21.98
N ALA A 450 -13.95 -4.44 22.54
CA ALA A 450 -14.69 -3.71 23.58
C ALA A 450 -16.01 -3.15 23.04
N VAL A 451 -15.99 -2.50 21.87
CA VAL A 451 -17.20 -2.00 21.19
C VAL A 451 -18.16 -3.16 20.91
N TRP A 452 -17.65 -4.23 20.31
CA TRP A 452 -18.43 -5.41 19.92
C TRP A 452 -19.13 -6.05 21.12
N THR A 453 -18.37 -6.28 22.20
CA THR A 453 -18.84 -6.92 23.42
C THR A 453 -19.86 -6.06 24.17
N VAL A 454 -19.57 -4.77 24.36
CA VAL A 454 -20.47 -3.86 25.09
C VAL A 454 -21.80 -3.73 24.37
N VAL A 455 -21.80 -3.56 23.05
CA VAL A 455 -23.03 -3.43 22.27
C VAL A 455 -23.85 -4.72 22.34
N ALA A 456 -23.22 -5.86 22.04
CA ALA A 456 -23.92 -7.15 22.02
C ALA A 456 -24.48 -7.52 23.40
N TYR A 457 -23.68 -7.38 24.46
CA TYR A 457 -24.12 -7.67 25.83
C TYR A 457 -25.22 -6.72 26.31
N THR A 458 -25.11 -5.43 26.02
CA THR A 458 -26.13 -4.44 26.43
C THR A 458 -27.47 -4.78 25.79
N VAL A 459 -27.50 -5.02 24.48
CA VAL A 459 -28.73 -5.41 23.77
C VAL A 459 -29.27 -6.76 24.27
N ALA A 460 -28.39 -7.72 24.57
CA ALA A 460 -28.79 -9.01 25.14
C ALA A 460 -29.36 -8.87 26.58
N ASN A 461 -29.10 -7.75 27.26
CA ASN A 461 -29.51 -7.50 28.63
C ASN A 461 -30.61 -6.43 28.78
N LEU A 462 -31.10 -5.86 27.68
CA LEU A 462 -32.27 -4.98 27.68
C LEU A 462 -33.51 -5.71 28.22
N ASP A 463 -34.46 -4.99 28.80
CA ASP A 463 -35.75 -5.57 29.19
C ASP A 463 -36.52 -6.10 27.98
N GLU A 464 -36.61 -5.31 26.90
CA GLU A 464 -37.32 -5.66 25.67
C GLU A 464 -36.36 -5.85 24.48
N MET A 465 -36.79 -6.63 23.47
CA MET A 465 -36.05 -6.74 22.21
C MET A 465 -36.08 -5.42 21.44
N LEU A 466 -35.10 -5.24 20.55
CA LEU A 466 -35.10 -4.09 19.65
C LEU A 466 -36.35 -4.07 18.76
N PRO A 467 -37.04 -2.91 18.61
CA PRO A 467 -38.24 -2.83 17.79
C PRO A 467 -37.98 -3.08 16.29
N ARG A 468 -38.83 -3.90 15.66
CA ARG A 468 -38.70 -4.28 14.24
C ARG A 468 -39.59 -3.52 13.26
N ASN A 469 -40.64 -2.85 13.74
CA ASN A 469 -41.61 -2.22 12.85
C ASN A 469 -41.01 -1.00 12.13
N TYR A 470 -40.86 -1.12 10.81
CA TYR A 470 -40.60 -0.01 9.89
C TYR A 470 -41.89 0.82 9.73
N SER A 471 -41.93 2.03 10.27
CA SER A 471 -42.77 3.10 9.74
C SER A 471 -41.86 4.17 9.17
N PHE A 472 -41.74 4.25 7.84
CA PHE A 472 -40.96 5.28 7.16
C PHE A 472 -41.91 6.30 6.53
N SER A 473 -41.72 7.57 6.85
CA SER A 473 -42.03 8.67 5.93
C SER A 473 -41.06 9.81 6.19
N TRP A 474 -40.09 10.00 5.29
CA TRP A 474 -39.31 11.23 5.22
C TRP A 474 -39.39 11.80 3.82
N ASN A 475 -39.98 12.99 3.70
CA ASN A 475 -39.87 13.87 2.54
C ASN A 475 -39.64 15.27 3.10
N TYR A 476 -38.40 15.76 3.09
CA TYR A 476 -38.15 17.19 2.97
C TYR A 476 -36.84 17.44 2.21
N ARG A 477 -36.99 17.97 1.00
CA ARG A 477 -35.97 18.79 0.33
C ARG A 477 -36.01 20.18 0.95
N VAL A 478 -34.85 20.76 1.25
CA VAL A 478 -34.67 22.21 1.10
C VAL A 478 -33.38 22.44 0.33
N ARG A 479 -33.53 23.24 -0.73
CA ARG A 479 -32.53 23.74 -1.66
C ARG A 479 -32.37 25.22 -1.34
N MET A 480 -31.16 25.74 -1.18
CA MET A 480 -30.85 27.16 -1.39
C MET A 480 -29.43 27.28 -1.97
N GLU A 481 -29.36 27.58 -3.26
CA GLU A 481 -28.31 28.36 -3.91
C GLU A 481 -28.98 29.73 -4.24
N SER A 482 -28.36 30.92 -4.34
CA SER A 482 -27.17 31.32 -5.10
C SER A 482 -26.87 32.82 -4.91
N ARG A 483 -25.57 33.21 -4.96
CA ARG A 483 -24.91 34.35 -5.72
C ARG A 483 -25.27 35.82 -5.37
N ALA A 484 -24.45 36.89 -5.55
CA ALA A 484 -23.16 37.20 -6.20
C ALA A 484 -22.64 38.61 -5.72
N VAL A 485 -21.35 38.86 -5.42
CA VAL A 485 -20.18 39.41 -6.20
C VAL A 485 -20.00 40.97 -6.27
N PHE A 486 -18.71 41.40 -6.19
CA PHE A 486 -17.99 42.64 -6.63
C PHE A 486 -17.76 43.77 -5.58
N LEU A 487 -16.64 44.53 -5.47
CA LEU A 487 -15.20 44.49 -5.84
C LEU A 487 -14.53 45.83 -5.40
N CYS A 488 -13.21 45.82 -5.12
CA CYS A 488 -12.18 46.90 -5.33
C CYS A 488 -11.86 48.07 -4.34
N LEU A 489 -10.54 48.09 -3.98
CA LEU A 489 -9.50 49.18 -4.02
C LEU A 489 -9.65 50.43 -3.10
N ALA A 490 -8.63 51.08 -2.48
CA ALA A 490 -7.15 50.99 -2.49
C ALA A 490 -6.51 51.80 -1.31
N CYS A 491 -5.24 51.45 -0.99
CA CYS A 491 -4.06 52.20 -0.47
C CYS A 491 -4.13 53.46 0.43
N PHE A 492 -3.26 53.53 1.48
CA PHE A 492 -1.92 54.21 1.47
C PHE A 492 -1.18 54.09 2.84
N CYS A 493 0.14 53.79 2.79
CA CYS A 493 1.35 54.21 3.58
C CYS A 493 1.29 54.70 5.06
N LEU A 494 2.31 54.70 5.95
CA LEU A 494 3.71 54.23 6.16
C LEU A 494 4.09 54.66 7.64
N PRO A 495 5.35 54.67 8.15
CA PRO A 495 6.15 53.60 8.78
C PRO A 495 6.67 53.96 10.21
N GLN A 496 7.41 53.06 10.88
CA GLN A 496 8.58 53.50 11.67
C GLN A 496 9.64 52.40 11.86
N LEU A 497 10.88 52.79 11.56
CA LEU A 497 12.14 52.07 11.66
C LEU A 497 12.64 51.97 13.10
N THR A 498 13.47 50.96 13.39
CA THR A 498 14.87 51.19 13.76
C THR A 498 15.69 49.90 13.58
N LEU A 499 16.81 50.06 12.87
CA LEU A 499 17.86 49.08 12.56
C LEU A 499 19.18 49.76 12.91
N VAL A 500 20.06 49.12 13.68
CA VAL A 500 21.54 49.27 13.72
C VAL A 500 22.06 48.06 14.53
N SER A 501 23.08 47.27 14.18
CA SER A 501 24.02 47.22 13.05
C SER A 501 24.75 45.87 13.05
N ALA A 502 25.16 45.42 11.87
CA ALA A 502 26.50 44.85 11.67
C ALA A 502 27.00 45.26 10.27
N ARG A 503 27.96 46.18 10.20
CA ARG A 503 28.56 46.67 8.95
C ARG A 503 30.04 46.30 8.93
N SER A 504 30.34 45.23 8.21
CA SER A 504 31.58 45.04 7.43
C SER A 504 31.58 43.80 6.53
N VAL A 505 30.51 43.00 6.49
CA VAL A 505 30.33 41.87 5.53
C VAL A 505 29.32 42.20 4.38
N ASN A 506 28.56 43.29 4.50
CA ASN A 506 27.31 43.53 3.77
C ASN A 506 27.40 44.03 2.31
N LYS A 507 28.57 44.46 1.79
CA LYS A 507 28.63 45.03 0.43
C LYS A 507 28.64 43.96 -0.67
N ALA A 508 29.44 42.90 -0.49
CA ALA A 508 29.55 41.81 -1.46
C ALA A 508 28.26 40.97 -1.54
N LEU A 509 27.68 40.61 -0.39
CA LEU A 509 26.41 39.87 -0.33
C LEU A 509 25.25 40.64 -0.97
N ASN A 510 25.19 41.96 -0.82
CA ASN A 510 24.15 42.77 -1.46
C ASN A 510 24.32 42.89 -2.98
N MET A 511 25.55 42.87 -3.50
CA MET A 511 25.79 42.81 -4.94
C MET A 511 25.34 41.48 -5.53
N ILE A 512 25.72 40.36 -4.89
CA ILE A 512 25.29 39.02 -5.32
C ILE A 512 23.77 38.85 -5.22
N ARG A 513 23.12 39.43 -4.19
CA ARG A 513 21.65 39.45 -4.10
C ARG A 513 20.98 40.13 -5.28
N ASN A 514 21.49 41.29 -5.69
CA ASN A 514 20.95 42.01 -6.84
C ASN A 514 21.15 41.19 -8.12
N GLU A 515 22.35 40.64 -8.32
CA GLU A 515 22.65 39.74 -9.43
C GLU A 515 21.68 38.55 -9.49
N ILE A 516 21.45 37.85 -8.36
CA ILE A 516 20.49 36.73 -8.31
C ILE A 516 19.06 37.19 -8.62
N THR A 517 18.67 38.37 -8.13
CA THR A 517 17.33 38.92 -8.38
C THR A 517 17.10 39.19 -9.88
N ASP A 518 18.15 39.60 -10.60
CA ASP A 518 18.09 39.82 -12.04
C ASP A 518 17.78 38.52 -12.83
N HIS A 519 18.11 37.35 -12.27
CA HIS A 519 17.80 36.04 -12.88
C HIS A 519 16.33 35.60 -12.71
N GLN A 520 15.47 36.39 -12.05
CA GLN A 520 14.06 36.02 -11.86
C GLN A 520 13.32 35.87 -13.21
N VAL A 521 13.72 36.62 -14.24
CA VAL A 521 13.13 36.53 -15.57
C VAL A 521 13.44 35.17 -16.20
N GLU A 522 14.70 34.75 -16.18
CA GLU A 522 15.16 33.45 -16.68
C GLU A 522 14.55 32.31 -15.87
N ALA A 523 14.52 32.42 -14.54
CA ALA A 523 13.89 31.43 -13.67
C ALA A 523 12.41 31.23 -14.02
N ASN A 524 11.65 32.31 -14.22
CA ASN A 524 10.25 32.24 -14.64
C ASN A 524 10.09 31.60 -16.02
N LYS A 525 10.95 31.95 -17.00
CA LYS A 525 10.95 31.33 -18.32
C LYS A 525 11.18 29.81 -18.24
N ILE A 526 12.15 29.37 -17.44
CA ILE A 526 12.45 27.95 -17.23
C ILE A 526 11.26 27.24 -16.58
N MET A 527 10.73 27.79 -15.48
CA MET A 527 9.58 27.20 -14.79
C MET A 527 8.34 27.13 -15.69
N ASP A 528 8.02 28.18 -16.44
CA ASP A 528 6.88 28.18 -17.35
C ASP A 528 7.07 27.19 -18.49
N PHE A 529 8.29 27.06 -19.05
CA PHE A 529 8.59 26.07 -20.07
C PHE A 529 8.35 24.63 -19.58
N LEU A 530 8.81 24.31 -18.37
CA LEU A 530 8.74 22.96 -17.80
C LEU A 530 7.37 22.62 -17.22
N THR A 531 6.62 23.58 -16.68
CA THR A 531 5.36 23.29 -15.97
C THR A 531 4.09 23.61 -16.78
N LYS A 532 4.22 24.41 -17.84
CA LYS A 532 3.08 24.90 -18.65
C LYS A 532 3.36 24.88 -20.16
N GLY A 533 4.62 24.86 -20.56
CA GLY A 533 5.06 25.00 -21.95
C GLY A 533 5.36 23.66 -22.63
N ALA A 534 6.24 23.70 -23.62
CA ALA A 534 6.58 22.53 -24.43
C ALA A 534 7.38 21.46 -23.67
N GLY A 535 7.96 21.79 -22.51
CA GLY A 535 8.66 20.83 -21.65
C GLY A 535 7.73 20.08 -20.69
N LYS A 536 6.45 20.45 -20.61
CA LYS A 536 5.48 19.84 -19.69
C LYS A 536 5.33 18.34 -19.96
N HIS A 537 5.42 17.53 -18.90
CA HIS A 537 5.34 16.06 -18.89
C HIS A 537 6.43 15.35 -19.72
N GLN A 538 7.37 16.09 -20.31
CA GLN A 538 8.42 15.52 -21.15
C GLN A 538 9.32 14.56 -20.36
N VAL A 539 9.59 14.86 -19.08
CA VAL A 539 10.37 14.00 -18.19
C VAL A 539 9.67 12.65 -17.98
N TYR A 540 8.38 12.70 -17.63
CA TYR A 540 7.57 11.51 -17.40
C TYR A 540 7.49 10.64 -18.65
N ASP A 541 7.21 11.24 -19.81
CA ASP A 541 7.05 10.50 -21.07
C ASP A 541 8.36 9.85 -21.53
N ARG A 542 9.48 10.57 -21.41
CA ARG A 542 10.82 10.05 -21.70
C ARG A 542 11.17 8.89 -20.77
N LEU A 543 10.96 9.07 -19.46
CA LEU A 543 11.23 8.02 -18.47
C LEU A 543 10.33 6.80 -18.69
N ALA A 544 9.03 6.99 -18.90
CA ALA A 544 8.08 5.93 -19.17
C ALA A 544 8.48 5.10 -20.39
N LYS A 545 8.85 5.75 -21.50
CA LYS A 545 9.35 5.07 -22.70
C LYS A 545 10.61 4.27 -22.38
N PHE A 546 11.55 4.86 -21.65
CA PHE A 546 12.82 4.24 -21.29
C PHE A 546 12.61 2.99 -20.42
N VAL A 547 11.88 3.09 -19.32
CA VAL A 547 11.69 1.96 -18.39
C VAL A 547 10.72 0.89 -18.91
N ASP A 548 9.77 1.26 -19.79
CA ASP A 548 8.96 0.26 -20.48
C ASP A 548 9.81 -0.55 -21.48
N THR A 549 10.84 0.08 -22.07
CA THR A 549 11.76 -0.55 -23.05
C THR A 549 12.82 -1.41 -22.37
N PHE A 550 13.47 -0.89 -21.34
CA PHE A 550 14.61 -1.57 -20.70
C PHE A 550 14.22 -2.26 -19.40
N GLY A 551 13.33 -1.69 -18.59
CA GLY A 551 13.04 -2.21 -17.24
C GLY A 551 14.22 -2.01 -16.30
N SER A 552 14.48 -3.00 -15.44
CA SER A 552 15.58 -2.99 -14.48
C SER A 552 16.96 -3.09 -15.15
N ARG A 553 17.97 -2.41 -14.58
CA ARG A 553 19.26 -2.16 -15.25
C ARG A 553 20.43 -2.17 -14.28
N VAL A 554 20.63 -3.30 -13.61
CA VAL A 554 21.75 -3.53 -12.68
C VAL A 554 23.10 -3.36 -13.35
N ALA A 555 24.08 -2.82 -12.61
CA ALA A 555 25.42 -2.63 -13.12
C ALA A 555 26.05 -3.96 -13.59
N GLY A 556 26.83 -3.87 -14.66
CA GLY A 556 27.42 -5.02 -15.34
C GLY A 556 26.45 -5.84 -16.21
N SER A 557 25.14 -5.52 -16.23
CA SER A 557 24.19 -6.18 -17.12
C SER A 557 24.23 -5.63 -18.54
N ALA A 558 23.93 -6.49 -19.52
CA ALA A 558 23.78 -6.07 -20.92
C ALA A 558 22.68 -5.01 -21.10
N ASN A 559 21.64 -5.06 -20.27
CA ASN A 559 20.51 -4.16 -20.36
C ASN A 559 20.89 -2.72 -19.98
N LEU A 560 21.75 -2.55 -18.96
CA LEU A 560 22.31 -1.24 -18.64
C LEU A 560 23.14 -0.68 -19.80
N GLU A 561 23.95 -1.50 -20.47
CA GLU A 561 24.72 -1.02 -21.63
C GLU A 561 23.84 -0.59 -22.81
N TYR A 562 22.74 -1.30 -23.06
CA TYR A 562 21.75 -0.86 -24.06
C TYR A 562 21.08 0.46 -23.66
N ALA A 563 20.74 0.62 -22.38
CA ALA A 563 20.21 1.86 -21.82
C ALA A 563 21.20 3.03 -21.93
N ILE A 564 22.50 2.83 -21.62
CA ILE A 564 23.55 3.85 -21.77
C ILE A 564 23.66 4.28 -23.24
N ASN A 565 23.68 3.33 -24.18
CA ASN A 565 23.75 3.67 -25.60
C ASN A 565 22.53 4.46 -26.07
N TYR A 566 21.33 4.06 -25.63
CA TYR A 566 20.10 4.81 -25.88
C TYR A 566 20.19 6.25 -25.35
N MET A 567 20.65 6.44 -24.11
CA MET A 567 20.83 7.77 -23.52
C MET A 567 21.83 8.61 -24.31
N LEU A 568 22.98 8.05 -24.68
CA LEU A 568 23.99 8.75 -25.48
C LEU A 568 23.43 9.21 -26.84
N ASP A 569 22.56 8.43 -27.47
CA ASP A 569 21.98 8.80 -28.75
C ASP A 569 20.91 9.89 -28.60
N GLU A 570 20.01 9.78 -27.61
CA GLU A 570 19.01 10.80 -27.31
C GLU A 570 19.64 12.15 -26.91
N LEU A 571 20.75 12.12 -26.16
CA LEU A 571 21.49 13.34 -25.78
C LEU A 571 22.15 14.02 -27.00
N LYS A 572 22.58 13.25 -28.01
CA LYS A 572 23.08 13.80 -29.28
C LYS A 572 21.93 14.37 -30.12
N GLU A 573 20.77 13.73 -30.12
CA GLU A 573 19.56 14.24 -30.80
C GLU A 573 19.11 15.59 -30.22
N ASP A 574 19.22 15.77 -28.91
CA ASP A 574 19.00 17.04 -28.21
C ASP A 574 20.10 18.10 -28.49
N LYS A 575 21.12 17.76 -29.29
CA LYS A 575 22.24 18.64 -29.69
C LYS A 575 22.99 19.20 -28.48
N LEU A 576 23.22 18.37 -27.47
CA LEU A 576 24.08 18.70 -26.35
C LEU A 576 25.56 18.64 -26.74
N ASP A 577 26.39 19.40 -26.03
CA ASP A 577 27.83 19.46 -26.26
C ASP A 577 28.51 18.27 -25.56
N ASN A 578 29.68 17.85 -26.06
CA ASN A 578 30.55 16.86 -25.42
C ASN A 578 29.86 15.57 -24.92
N VAL A 579 28.97 14.97 -25.73
CA VAL A 579 28.25 13.73 -25.36
C VAL A 579 29.16 12.50 -25.51
N HIS A 580 29.48 11.83 -24.41
CA HIS A 580 30.34 10.64 -24.41
C HIS A 580 30.13 9.76 -23.16
N GLY A 581 30.67 8.54 -23.20
CA GLY A 581 30.73 7.65 -22.04
C GLY A 581 32.15 7.65 -21.44
N GLU A 582 32.25 7.66 -20.11
CA GLU A 582 33.51 7.46 -19.38
C GLU A 582 33.52 6.07 -18.74
N GLU A 583 34.54 5.26 -19.03
CA GLU A 583 34.62 3.88 -18.55
C GLU A 583 34.65 3.79 -17.02
N VAL A 584 33.94 2.78 -16.49
CA VAL A 584 33.88 2.43 -15.07
C VAL A 584 34.05 0.93 -14.92
N ASN A 585 34.91 0.48 -14.01
CA ASN A 585 35.00 -0.94 -13.68
C ASN A 585 33.96 -1.26 -12.61
N VAL A 586 32.91 -1.99 -12.99
CA VAL A 586 31.78 -2.32 -12.11
C VAL A 586 31.81 -3.79 -11.69
N THR A 587 31.13 -4.13 -10.60
CA THR A 587 30.98 -5.53 -10.25
C THR A 587 30.00 -6.21 -11.22
N HIS A 588 30.00 -7.53 -11.25
CA HIS A 588 29.11 -8.29 -12.11
C HIS A 588 28.45 -9.38 -11.27
N TRP A 589 27.29 -9.05 -10.73
CA TRP A 589 26.50 -9.94 -9.90
C TRP A 589 25.18 -10.30 -10.59
N VAL A 590 24.79 -11.57 -10.51
CA VAL A 590 23.55 -12.08 -11.10
C VAL A 590 22.77 -12.83 -10.03
N ARG A 591 21.53 -12.41 -9.74
CA ARG A 591 20.68 -12.97 -8.68
C ARG A 591 20.32 -14.46 -8.86
N GLY A 592 20.09 -14.90 -10.09
CA GLY A 592 19.59 -16.25 -10.37
C GLY A 592 18.19 -16.50 -9.79
N LYS A 593 17.75 -17.77 -9.75
CA LYS A 593 16.50 -18.14 -9.07
C LYS A 593 16.69 -18.22 -7.56
N GLU A 594 15.64 -17.86 -6.84
CA GLU A 594 15.65 -17.81 -5.38
C GLU A 594 14.35 -18.40 -4.85
N SER A 595 14.43 -19.15 -3.76
CA SER A 595 13.26 -19.65 -3.03
C SER A 595 13.61 -19.89 -1.57
N ALA A 596 12.68 -19.57 -0.68
CA ALA A 596 12.74 -19.94 0.72
C ALA A 596 11.41 -20.56 1.12
N GLN A 597 11.48 -21.71 1.77
CA GLN A 597 10.32 -22.48 2.19
C GLN A 597 10.49 -22.84 3.65
N MET A 598 9.59 -22.38 4.51
CA MET A 598 9.41 -22.97 5.83
C MET A 598 8.82 -24.37 5.63
N ILE A 599 9.46 -25.38 6.21
CA ILE A 599 9.02 -26.78 6.16
C ILE A 599 8.53 -27.29 7.53
N MET A 600 8.86 -26.57 8.60
CA MET A 600 8.34 -26.80 9.95
C MET A 600 8.07 -25.45 10.63
N PRO A 601 6.94 -25.30 11.38
CA PRO A 601 5.96 -26.35 11.70
C PRO A 601 4.99 -26.69 10.57
N ARG A 602 4.89 -25.82 9.55
CA ARG A 602 4.03 -26.00 8.38
C ARG A 602 4.76 -25.61 7.10
N ASN A 603 4.21 -26.01 5.97
CA ASN A 603 4.66 -25.52 4.67
C ASN A 603 4.20 -24.06 4.50
N HIS A 604 5.16 -23.13 4.41
CA HIS A 604 4.92 -21.73 4.10
C HIS A 604 6.00 -21.20 3.14
N SER A 605 5.58 -20.61 2.02
CA SER A 605 6.52 -19.96 1.09
C SER A 605 6.91 -18.61 1.65
N ILE A 606 8.21 -18.37 1.81
CA ILE A 606 8.76 -17.10 2.29
C ILE A 606 9.14 -16.27 1.07
N ALA A 607 8.54 -15.08 0.93
CA ALA A 607 8.94 -14.18 -0.14
C ALA A 607 10.27 -13.52 0.20
N LEU A 608 11.23 -13.60 -0.73
CA LEU A 608 12.58 -13.09 -0.54
C LEU A 608 13.11 -12.37 -1.78
N LEU A 609 14.13 -11.54 -1.53
CA LEU A 609 15.09 -11.08 -2.53
C LEU A 609 16.49 -11.22 -1.96
N GLY A 610 17.37 -11.95 -2.64
CA GLY A 610 18.81 -11.96 -2.34
C GLY A 610 19.40 -10.56 -2.27
N LEU A 611 20.40 -10.36 -1.42
CA LEU A 611 21.09 -9.06 -1.40
C LEU A 611 22.13 -9.01 -2.52
N GLY A 612 22.33 -7.81 -3.08
CA GLY A 612 23.35 -7.58 -4.10
C GLY A 612 24.74 -7.99 -3.60
N GLY A 613 25.46 -8.73 -4.42
CA GLY A 613 26.75 -9.32 -4.06
C GLY A 613 26.67 -10.62 -3.25
N SER A 614 25.47 -11.07 -2.80
CA SER A 614 25.33 -12.36 -2.10
C SER A 614 25.87 -13.52 -2.92
N VAL A 615 26.51 -14.47 -2.26
CA VAL A 615 26.79 -15.78 -2.84
C VAL A 615 25.52 -16.61 -2.95
N GLY A 616 25.44 -17.51 -3.91
CA GLY A 616 24.40 -18.53 -3.98
C GLY A 616 24.60 -19.63 -2.93
N THR A 617 23.55 -20.41 -2.70
CA THR A 617 23.63 -21.69 -2.00
C THR A 617 24.28 -22.75 -2.89
N LEU A 618 24.66 -23.89 -2.31
CA LEU A 618 24.86 -25.10 -3.10
C LEU A 618 23.54 -25.55 -3.75
N PRO A 619 23.54 -26.36 -4.83
CA PRO A 619 22.32 -26.77 -5.54
C PRO A 619 21.26 -27.45 -4.65
N GLU A 620 21.69 -28.17 -3.63
CA GLU A 620 20.81 -28.81 -2.64
C GLU A 620 20.09 -27.80 -1.72
N GLY A 621 20.59 -26.56 -1.63
CA GLY A 621 20.11 -25.53 -0.71
C GLY A 621 20.63 -25.69 0.72
N ILE A 622 20.20 -24.79 1.59
CA ILE A 622 20.46 -24.84 3.02
C ILE A 622 19.15 -25.16 3.72
N THR A 623 19.05 -26.33 4.35
CA THR A 623 17.93 -26.67 5.23
C THR A 623 18.40 -26.63 6.67
N ALA A 624 17.96 -25.63 7.42
CA ALA A 624 18.39 -25.47 8.80
C ALA A 624 17.29 -24.85 9.66
N GLU A 625 17.42 -25.07 10.96
CA GLU A 625 16.59 -24.40 11.94
C GLU A 625 16.92 -22.90 11.97
N VAL A 626 15.87 -22.09 12.17
CA VAL A 626 15.99 -20.64 12.34
C VAL A 626 16.23 -20.33 13.81
N LEU A 627 17.45 -19.93 14.15
CA LEU A 627 17.84 -19.54 15.51
C LEU A 627 19.17 -18.78 15.47
N VAL A 628 19.45 -17.95 16.48
CA VAL A 628 20.76 -17.30 16.62
C VAL A 628 21.77 -18.29 17.21
N ALA A 629 22.34 -19.17 16.37
CA ALA A 629 23.40 -20.10 16.78
C ALA A 629 24.23 -20.66 15.59
N LYS A 630 25.36 -21.31 15.91
CA LYS A 630 26.19 -22.03 14.95
C LYS A 630 25.39 -23.10 14.20
N GLY A 631 25.54 -23.15 12.88
CA GLY A 631 24.86 -24.14 12.02
C GLY A 631 23.37 -23.84 11.76
N LYS A 632 22.93 -22.60 11.98
CA LYS A 632 21.55 -22.16 11.82
C LYS A 632 21.41 -21.10 10.72
N ILE A 633 20.18 -20.89 10.26
CA ILE A 633 19.80 -19.68 9.52
C ILE A 633 19.45 -18.61 10.56
N VAL A 634 20.00 -17.41 10.42
CA VAL A 634 19.73 -16.29 11.34
C VAL A 634 18.77 -15.32 10.68
N VAL A 635 17.69 -14.96 11.38
CA VAL A 635 16.74 -13.93 10.94
C VAL A 635 16.92 -12.67 11.80
N PHE A 636 17.22 -11.54 11.17
CA PHE A 636 17.22 -10.24 11.82
C PHE A 636 15.85 -9.58 11.70
N ASN A 637 15.08 -9.58 12.79
CA ASN A 637 13.74 -8.98 12.88
C ASN A 637 13.78 -7.58 13.50
N GLU A 638 14.65 -6.69 13.01
CA GLU A 638 14.73 -5.33 13.53
C GLU A 638 13.58 -4.46 12.99
N LYS A 639 12.89 -3.76 13.90
CA LYS A 639 11.82 -2.83 13.54
C LYS A 639 12.41 -1.58 12.89
N TRP A 640 11.65 -0.97 11.97
CA TRP A 640 12.07 0.26 11.31
C TRP A 640 12.23 1.40 12.32
N ILE A 641 13.42 2.02 12.34
CA ILE A 641 13.68 3.26 13.09
C ILE A 641 13.89 4.43 12.13
N SER A 642 14.84 4.25 11.21
CA SER A 642 15.11 5.09 10.06
C SER A 642 15.88 4.26 9.05
N TYR A 643 16.00 4.71 7.80
CA TYR A 643 16.80 3.99 6.80
C TYR A 643 18.25 3.81 7.29
N GLY A 644 18.92 4.90 7.65
CA GLY A 644 20.33 4.86 8.07
C GLY A 644 20.63 3.97 9.29
N LYS A 645 19.67 3.75 10.20
CA LYS A 645 19.86 2.81 11.33
C LYS A 645 19.52 1.37 10.95
N THR A 646 18.46 1.16 10.18
CA THR A 646 17.93 -0.17 9.88
C THR A 646 18.75 -0.85 8.77
N VAL A 647 19.28 -0.08 7.81
CA VAL A 647 20.08 -0.58 6.69
C VAL A 647 21.37 -1.27 7.12
N ALA A 648 21.88 -1.00 8.33
CA ALA A 648 23.07 -1.64 8.87
C ALA A 648 22.94 -3.17 8.92
N TYR A 649 21.75 -3.70 9.21
CA TYR A 649 21.50 -5.15 9.22
C TYR A 649 21.57 -5.77 7.82
N ARG A 650 21.11 -5.05 6.79
CA ARG A 650 21.29 -5.43 5.38
C ARG A 650 22.76 -5.44 5.01
N VAL A 651 23.49 -4.37 5.34
CA VAL A 651 24.87 -4.16 4.91
C VAL A 651 25.85 -5.14 5.59
N TYR A 652 25.71 -5.34 6.90
CA TYR A 652 26.69 -6.07 7.71
C TYR A 652 26.20 -7.42 8.26
N GLY A 653 24.91 -7.76 8.10
CA GLY A 653 24.31 -8.95 8.72
C GLY A 653 25.02 -10.25 8.33
N ALA A 654 25.44 -10.40 7.08
CA ALA A 654 26.15 -11.59 6.61
C ALA A 654 27.49 -11.80 7.33
N ILE A 655 28.22 -10.71 7.61
CA ILE A 655 29.50 -10.75 8.33
C ILE A 655 29.29 -11.23 9.77
N GLU A 656 28.34 -10.61 10.47
CA GLU A 656 28.09 -10.91 11.89
C GLU A 656 27.56 -12.34 12.08
N VAL A 657 26.69 -12.82 11.18
CA VAL A 657 26.21 -14.20 11.19
C VAL A 657 27.33 -15.20 10.88
N ALA A 658 28.19 -14.89 9.92
CA ALA A 658 29.32 -15.76 9.58
C ALA A 658 30.33 -15.87 10.74
N LYS A 659 30.61 -14.77 11.46
CA LYS A 659 31.51 -14.74 12.63
C LYS A 659 31.07 -15.70 13.75
N VAL A 660 29.76 -15.89 13.93
CA VAL A 660 29.20 -16.83 14.92
C VAL A 660 28.94 -18.24 14.35
N GLY A 661 29.31 -18.49 13.09
CA GLY A 661 29.19 -19.79 12.43
C GLY A 661 27.79 -20.11 11.90
N GLY A 662 26.96 -19.11 11.60
CA GLY A 662 25.69 -19.28 10.90
C GLY A 662 25.87 -19.70 9.44
N LEU A 663 24.81 -20.24 8.84
CA LEU A 663 24.82 -20.78 7.48
C LEU A 663 24.28 -19.80 6.43
N ALA A 664 23.30 -18.97 6.81
CA ALA A 664 22.73 -17.91 5.99
C ALA A 664 22.10 -16.84 6.89
N SER A 665 21.93 -15.64 6.33
CA SER A 665 21.32 -14.48 6.96
C SER A 665 20.05 -14.07 6.22
N LEU A 666 18.94 -13.93 6.93
CA LEU A 666 17.68 -13.39 6.41
C LEU A 666 17.37 -12.09 7.14
N ILE A 667 17.11 -11.02 6.40
CA ILE A 667 16.91 -9.68 6.95
C ILE A 667 15.44 -9.28 6.78
N ARG A 668 14.79 -8.81 7.85
CA ARG A 668 13.50 -8.11 7.72
C ARG A 668 13.69 -6.93 6.78
N SER A 669 12.84 -6.82 5.76
CA SER A 669 12.94 -5.76 4.77
C SER A 669 13.06 -4.37 5.41
N VAL A 670 13.96 -3.56 4.86
CA VAL A 670 14.37 -2.26 5.39
C VAL A 670 13.35 -1.20 4.98
N THR A 671 12.16 -1.27 5.57
CA THR A 671 11.04 -0.37 5.27
C THR A 671 10.10 -0.22 6.48
N PRO A 672 9.40 0.92 6.63
CA PRO A 672 8.35 1.06 7.63
C PRO A 672 7.06 0.31 7.28
N PHE A 673 6.85 -0.06 6.01
CA PHE A 673 5.58 -0.61 5.52
C PHE A 673 5.79 -1.49 4.28
N SER A 674 5.01 -2.57 4.16
CA SER A 674 5.12 -3.54 3.05
C SER A 674 3.74 -4.15 2.76
N ILE A 675 3.53 -4.59 1.51
CA ILE A 675 2.38 -5.42 1.10
C ILE A 675 2.94 -6.73 0.57
N TYR A 676 3.52 -7.53 1.47
CA TYR A 676 4.22 -8.77 1.12
C TYR A 676 5.39 -8.56 0.11
N SER A 677 6.02 -7.39 0.18
CA SER A 677 7.10 -6.95 -0.71
C SER A 677 8.47 -7.02 -0.02
N PRO A 678 9.35 -7.97 -0.38
CA PRO A 678 10.74 -7.96 0.08
C PRO A 678 11.56 -6.86 -0.62
N HIS A 679 12.65 -6.40 0.01
CA HIS A 679 13.56 -5.38 -0.52
C HIS A 679 14.96 -5.94 -0.80
N THR A 680 15.57 -5.65 -1.94
CA THR A 680 17.01 -5.93 -2.15
C THR A 680 17.90 -4.78 -1.65
N GLY A 681 19.18 -4.84 -1.97
CA GLY A 681 20.14 -3.77 -1.77
C GLY A 681 21.55 -4.30 -1.58
N TRP A 682 22.52 -3.40 -1.61
CA TRP A 682 23.91 -3.76 -1.43
C TRP A 682 24.21 -4.30 -0.02
N GLN A 683 25.13 -5.26 0.03
CA GLN A 683 25.76 -5.75 1.25
C GLN A 683 27.28 -5.86 1.06
N VAL A 684 28.01 -6.06 2.16
CA VAL A 684 29.46 -6.22 2.12
C VAL A 684 29.91 -7.54 2.77
N TYR A 685 31.00 -8.09 2.26
CA TYR A 685 31.74 -9.17 2.91
C TYR A 685 33.07 -8.65 3.47
N GLU A 686 33.55 -9.29 4.53
CA GLU A 686 34.83 -8.99 5.19
C GLU A 686 35.88 -10.04 4.77
N GLU A 687 37.10 -9.59 4.48
CA GLU A 687 38.20 -10.50 4.16
C GLU A 687 38.51 -11.42 5.35
N GLY A 688 38.76 -12.71 5.08
CA GLY A 688 38.98 -13.72 6.13
C GLY A 688 37.70 -14.24 6.80
N VAL A 689 36.54 -13.60 6.58
CA VAL A 689 35.24 -14.10 7.04
C VAL A 689 34.57 -14.92 5.93
N LYS A 690 34.00 -16.07 6.29
CA LYS A 690 33.31 -16.95 5.33
C LYS A 690 32.11 -16.21 4.72
N LYS A 691 32.06 -16.13 3.39
CA LYS A 691 30.87 -15.63 2.67
C LYS A 691 29.71 -16.61 2.82
N ILE A 692 28.53 -16.10 3.14
CA ILE A 692 27.31 -16.90 3.35
C ILE A 692 26.11 -16.32 2.57
N PRO A 693 25.13 -17.19 2.27
CA PRO A 693 23.72 -16.92 2.09
C PRO A 693 23.18 -15.60 2.58
N THR A 694 22.72 -14.63 1.79
CA THR A 694 21.95 -13.52 2.38
C THR A 694 20.83 -12.95 1.51
N ALA A 695 19.67 -12.75 2.12
CA ALA A 695 18.48 -12.21 1.47
C ALA A 695 17.66 -11.37 2.45
N CYS A 696 16.87 -10.43 1.94
CA CYS A 696 15.75 -9.87 2.69
C CYS A 696 14.51 -10.72 2.49
N ILE A 697 13.67 -10.75 3.53
CA ILE A 697 12.34 -11.35 3.54
C ILE A 697 11.29 -10.29 3.88
N THR A 698 10.02 -10.61 3.67
CA THR A 698 8.93 -9.67 4.01
C THR A 698 8.92 -9.33 5.51
N ILE A 699 8.28 -8.21 5.86
CA ILE A 699 8.07 -7.85 7.27
C ILE A 699 7.32 -8.98 7.99
N GLU A 700 6.23 -9.47 7.40
CA GLU A 700 5.40 -10.52 8.01
C GLU A 700 6.19 -11.81 8.22
N ASP A 701 6.98 -12.28 7.24
CA ASP A 701 7.72 -13.54 7.40
C ASP A 701 8.70 -13.48 8.57
N ALA A 702 9.38 -12.34 8.75
CA ALA A 702 10.27 -12.11 9.88
C ALA A 702 9.52 -12.06 11.22
N GLU A 703 8.38 -11.37 11.26
CA GLU A 703 7.57 -11.22 12.47
C GLU A 703 6.84 -12.52 12.86
N MET A 704 6.32 -13.27 11.89
CA MET A 704 5.75 -14.61 12.07
C MET A 704 6.76 -15.56 12.69
N MET A 705 7.98 -15.63 12.13
CA MET A 705 9.05 -16.45 12.70
C MET A 705 9.41 -16.02 14.13
N ALA A 706 9.42 -14.72 14.41
CA ALA A 706 9.67 -14.22 15.77
C ALA A 706 8.54 -14.60 16.75
N ARG A 707 7.27 -14.50 16.35
CA ARG A 707 6.11 -14.92 17.15
C ARG A 707 6.14 -16.42 17.43
N MET A 708 6.40 -17.23 16.40
CA MET A 708 6.58 -18.68 16.53
C MET A 708 7.72 -19.03 17.50
N ALA A 709 8.90 -18.42 17.32
CA ALA A 709 10.04 -18.65 18.19
C ALA A 709 9.76 -18.24 19.65
N ALA A 710 9.05 -17.13 19.87
CA ALA A 710 8.65 -16.70 21.21
C ALA A 710 7.72 -17.69 21.93
N ARG A 711 6.95 -18.48 21.18
CA ARG A 711 6.13 -19.59 21.70
C ARG A 711 6.90 -20.91 21.84
N GLY A 712 8.20 -20.93 21.52
CA GLY A 712 9.02 -22.14 21.53
C GLY A 712 8.80 -23.06 20.32
N THR A 713 8.13 -22.57 19.27
CA THR A 713 7.91 -23.34 18.04
C THR A 713 9.22 -23.50 17.29
N LYS A 714 9.57 -24.75 16.96
CA LYS A 714 10.73 -25.04 16.12
C LYS A 714 10.44 -24.68 14.66
N ILE A 715 11.30 -23.84 14.09
CA ILE A 715 11.19 -23.37 12.71
C ILE A 715 12.32 -23.94 11.88
N ILE A 716 12.02 -24.58 10.75
CA ILE A 716 13.03 -25.07 9.80
C ILE A 716 12.72 -24.47 8.43
N VAL A 717 13.75 -23.87 7.81
CA VAL A 717 13.66 -23.24 6.50
C VAL A 717 14.62 -23.95 5.53
N ASN A 718 14.13 -24.23 4.33
CA ASN A 718 14.94 -24.55 3.15
C ASN A 718 15.15 -23.26 2.35
N LEU A 719 16.39 -22.82 2.20
CA LEU A 719 16.80 -21.67 1.39
C LEU A 719 17.57 -22.16 0.16
N LYS A 720 17.21 -21.67 -1.02
CA LYS A 720 17.94 -21.88 -2.27
C LYS A 720 18.14 -20.54 -2.96
N MET A 721 19.38 -20.25 -3.34
CA MET A 721 19.75 -19.05 -4.08
C MET A 721 20.77 -19.44 -5.15
N GLU A 722 20.54 -19.05 -6.39
CA GLU A 722 21.44 -19.34 -7.51
C GLU A 722 22.37 -18.16 -7.82
N ALA A 723 22.49 -17.19 -6.92
CA ALA A 723 23.25 -15.97 -7.14
C ALA A 723 24.73 -16.23 -7.45
N GLN A 724 25.27 -15.50 -8.42
CA GLN A 724 26.64 -15.65 -8.92
C GLN A 724 27.38 -14.32 -8.90
N ASN A 725 28.63 -14.36 -8.42
CA ASN A 725 29.58 -13.28 -8.56
C ASN A 725 30.50 -13.63 -9.74
N LEU A 726 30.40 -12.89 -10.83
CA LEU A 726 31.20 -13.04 -12.04
C LEU A 726 32.39 -12.06 -12.02
N PRO A 727 33.40 -12.24 -12.89
CA PRO A 727 34.48 -11.27 -13.02
C PRO A 727 33.93 -9.87 -13.33
N PRO A 728 34.52 -8.81 -12.73
CA PRO A 728 34.17 -7.42 -13.03
C PRO A 728 34.16 -7.13 -14.53
N VAL A 729 33.30 -6.21 -14.95
CA VAL A 729 33.15 -5.78 -16.34
C VAL A 729 33.24 -4.27 -16.45
N ILE A 730 33.56 -3.79 -17.66
CA ILE A 730 33.57 -2.36 -17.94
C ILE A 730 32.14 -1.92 -18.30
N SER A 731 31.67 -0.90 -17.58
CA SER A 731 30.47 -0.10 -17.85
C SER A 731 30.89 1.36 -18.13
N ARG A 732 29.94 2.29 -18.27
CA ARG A 732 30.23 3.71 -18.52
C ARG A 732 29.32 4.66 -17.75
N ASN A 733 29.91 5.70 -17.18
CA ASN A 733 29.15 6.92 -16.83
C ASN A 733 28.77 7.64 -18.13
N THR A 734 27.57 8.20 -18.19
CA THR A 734 27.11 9.01 -19.34
C THR A 734 27.32 10.49 -19.07
N VAL A 735 28.01 11.20 -19.96
CA VAL A 735 28.35 12.63 -19.80
C VAL A 735 27.81 13.44 -20.98
N ALA A 736 27.20 14.59 -20.68
CA ALA A 736 26.78 15.58 -21.66
C ALA A 736 26.90 17.00 -21.09
N GLU A 737 27.01 18.01 -21.94
CA GLU A 737 27.24 19.40 -21.53
C GLU A 737 26.37 20.41 -22.27
N ILE A 738 26.20 21.57 -21.64
CA ILE A 738 26.03 22.84 -22.34
C ILE A 738 27.28 23.68 -22.04
N LYS A 739 28.04 23.99 -23.08
CA LYS A 739 29.29 24.71 -22.92
C LYS A 739 29.05 26.15 -22.47
N GLY A 740 29.77 26.57 -21.43
CA GLY A 740 29.72 27.92 -20.89
C GLY A 740 30.21 28.98 -21.88
N SER A 741 29.67 30.19 -21.77
CA SER A 741 29.99 31.30 -22.67
C SER A 741 31.20 32.14 -22.24
N VAL A 742 31.47 32.25 -20.94
CA VAL A 742 32.53 33.10 -20.37
C VAL A 742 33.62 32.28 -19.69
N TYR A 743 33.23 31.27 -18.91
CA TYR A 743 34.11 30.38 -18.16
C TYR A 743 33.85 28.92 -18.56
N PRO A 744 34.11 28.52 -19.82
CA PRO A 744 33.78 27.19 -20.33
C PRO A 744 34.51 26.04 -19.59
N GLU A 745 35.59 26.33 -18.88
CA GLU A 745 36.34 25.39 -18.07
C GLU A 745 35.80 25.20 -16.65
N GLN A 746 34.91 26.10 -16.19
CA GLN A 746 34.25 26.00 -14.89
C GLN A 746 32.92 25.26 -15.03
N VAL A 747 32.56 24.46 -14.04
CA VAL A 747 31.46 23.49 -14.14
C VAL A 747 30.44 23.65 -13.01
N VAL A 748 29.16 23.61 -13.36
CA VAL A 748 28.07 23.21 -12.46
C VAL A 748 27.60 21.84 -12.92
N LEU A 749 27.73 20.84 -12.04
CA LEU A 749 27.36 19.47 -12.33
C LEU A 749 25.96 19.18 -11.80
N VAL A 750 25.11 18.61 -12.64
CA VAL A 750 23.84 17.97 -12.25
C VAL A 750 23.93 16.49 -12.58
N GLY A 751 23.51 15.62 -11.68
CA GLY A 751 23.66 14.19 -11.88
C GLY A 751 22.68 13.36 -11.09
N SER A 752 22.79 12.06 -11.33
CA SER A 752 22.00 10.97 -10.78
C SER A 752 22.60 9.66 -11.30
N HIS A 753 22.24 8.50 -10.78
CA HIS A 753 22.70 7.23 -11.33
C HIS A 753 21.72 6.67 -12.36
N LEU A 754 22.28 6.04 -13.41
CA LEU A 754 21.49 5.40 -14.45
C LEU A 754 21.25 3.91 -14.16
N ASP A 755 22.08 3.24 -13.38
CA ASP A 755 21.78 1.87 -12.97
C ASP A 755 20.58 1.81 -12.01
N SER A 756 20.07 0.61 -11.78
CA SER A 756 19.05 0.33 -10.77
C SER A 756 19.22 -1.09 -10.27
N TRP A 757 18.58 -1.46 -9.18
CA TRP A 757 18.41 -2.88 -8.88
C TRP A 757 17.69 -3.65 -10.00
N ASP A 758 17.90 -4.95 -10.02
CA ASP A 758 17.37 -5.92 -10.99
C ASP A 758 15.88 -6.25 -10.79
N VAL A 759 15.25 -5.62 -9.80
CA VAL A 759 13.81 -5.70 -9.49
C VAL A 759 13.09 -4.42 -9.90
N GLY A 760 11.78 -4.52 -10.14
CA GLY A 760 10.98 -3.37 -10.58
C GLY A 760 11.46 -2.81 -11.92
N GLN A 761 11.46 -1.48 -12.03
CA GLN A 761 11.87 -0.73 -13.21
C GLN A 761 12.95 0.33 -12.93
N GLY A 762 13.35 0.53 -11.67
CA GLY A 762 14.28 1.61 -11.30
C GLY A 762 13.73 2.98 -11.66
N ALA A 763 12.42 3.19 -11.50
CA ALA A 763 11.74 4.38 -12.01
C ALA A 763 11.91 5.56 -11.05
N MET A 764 11.79 5.31 -9.75
CA MET A 764 12.10 6.24 -8.68
C MET A 764 13.59 6.18 -8.32
N ASP A 765 14.23 5.03 -8.52
CA ASP A 765 15.58 4.71 -8.05
C ASP A 765 16.48 4.17 -9.19
N ASP A 766 17.11 5.02 -10.00
CA ASP A 766 17.01 6.49 -9.98
C ASP A 766 16.71 7.06 -11.38
N GLY A 767 15.79 6.40 -12.09
CA GLY A 767 15.32 6.87 -13.39
C GLY A 767 14.74 8.30 -13.33
N GLY A 768 14.06 8.63 -12.24
CA GLY A 768 13.54 9.97 -11.99
C GLY A 768 14.64 11.03 -11.96
N GLY A 769 15.66 10.85 -11.11
CA GLY A 769 16.82 11.74 -11.00
C GLY A 769 17.58 11.89 -12.33
N ALA A 770 17.73 10.78 -13.06
CA ALA A 770 18.48 10.77 -14.30
C ALA A 770 17.77 11.60 -15.38
N PHE A 771 16.45 11.46 -15.48
CA PHE A 771 15.66 12.12 -16.51
C PHE A 771 15.39 13.60 -16.19
N ILE A 772 15.33 14.01 -14.92
CA ILE A 772 15.31 15.45 -14.59
C ILE A 772 16.67 16.12 -14.89
N SER A 773 17.78 15.38 -14.73
CA SER A 773 19.12 15.90 -15.05
C SER A 773 19.33 16.05 -16.54
N TRP A 774 18.81 15.11 -17.34
CA TRP A 774 18.71 15.26 -18.80
C TRP A 774 17.83 16.45 -19.18
N GLN A 775 16.64 16.54 -18.58
CA GLN A 775 15.70 17.64 -18.88
C GLN A 775 16.30 19.01 -18.57
N ALA A 776 17.11 19.13 -17.51
CA ALA A 776 17.77 20.39 -17.16
C ALA A 776 18.64 20.91 -18.30
N LEU A 777 19.47 20.07 -18.92
CA LEU A 777 20.28 20.50 -20.07
C LEU A 777 19.42 20.74 -21.31
N SER A 778 18.47 19.84 -21.59
CA SER A 778 17.59 19.97 -22.76
C SER A 778 16.78 21.27 -22.74
N ALA A 779 16.23 21.65 -21.58
CA ALA A 779 15.45 22.88 -21.42
C ALA A 779 16.28 24.15 -21.66
N ILE A 780 17.50 24.23 -21.12
CA ILE A 780 18.40 25.37 -21.34
C ILE A 780 18.76 25.50 -22.82
N ARG A 781 19.03 24.37 -23.51
CA ARG A 781 19.29 24.35 -24.95
C ARG A 781 18.08 24.85 -25.75
N GLN A 782 16.88 24.35 -25.45
CA GLN A 782 15.64 24.70 -26.17
C GLN A 782 15.22 26.16 -25.94
N LEU A 783 15.46 26.70 -24.74
CA LEU A 783 15.22 28.11 -24.42
C LEU A 783 16.28 29.06 -25.01
N GLY A 784 17.35 28.52 -25.60
CA GLY A 784 18.45 29.31 -26.17
C GLY A 784 19.28 30.04 -25.11
N LEU A 785 19.20 29.62 -23.86
CA LEU A 785 19.96 30.18 -22.75
C LEU A 785 21.42 29.69 -22.83
N ARG A 786 22.37 30.54 -22.40
CA ARG A 786 23.80 30.24 -22.43
C ARG A 786 24.46 30.70 -21.13
N PRO A 787 24.61 29.81 -20.14
CA PRO A 787 25.22 30.18 -18.87
C PRO A 787 26.69 30.62 -19.06
N LYS A 788 27.22 31.43 -18.14
CA LYS A 788 28.64 31.79 -18.10
C LYS A 788 29.55 30.56 -17.96
N ARG A 789 29.21 29.61 -17.07
CA ARG A 789 29.92 28.35 -16.81
C ARG A 789 29.29 27.18 -17.57
N THR A 790 30.07 26.13 -17.78
CA THR A 790 29.55 24.89 -18.36
C THR A 790 28.59 24.20 -17.39
N MET A 791 27.40 23.85 -17.87
CA MET A 791 26.52 22.92 -17.17
C MET A 791 26.84 21.51 -17.67
N ARG A 792 27.18 20.59 -16.76
CA ARG A 792 27.52 19.21 -17.11
C ARG A 792 26.54 18.25 -16.44
N MET A 793 25.95 17.37 -17.24
CA MET A 793 25.23 16.21 -16.75
C MET A 793 26.19 15.03 -16.62
N VAL A 794 26.09 14.30 -15.50
CA VAL A 794 26.70 12.97 -15.36
C VAL A 794 25.65 12.00 -14.86
N LEU A 795 25.44 10.91 -15.61
CA LEU A 795 24.64 9.78 -15.16
C LEU A 795 25.58 8.64 -14.79
N TRP A 796 25.70 8.34 -13.50
CA TRP A 796 26.67 7.38 -12.98
C TRP A 796 26.21 5.93 -13.20
N THR A 797 27.17 5.00 -13.20
CA THR A 797 26.91 3.56 -13.19
C THR A 797 27.52 2.93 -11.93
N GLY A 798 26.85 1.93 -11.37
CA GLY A 798 27.33 1.21 -10.19
C GLY A 798 27.19 2.03 -8.91
N GLU A 799 26.21 2.93 -8.84
CA GLU A 799 25.82 3.59 -7.58
C GLU A 799 25.39 2.53 -6.58
N GLU A 800 24.49 1.65 -7.04
CA GLU A 800 23.87 0.58 -6.27
C GLU A 800 24.88 -0.44 -5.76
N GLU A 801 26.07 -0.46 -6.37
CA GLU A 801 27.20 -1.32 -6.04
C GLU A 801 28.28 -0.56 -5.26
N ASN A 802 27.88 0.40 -4.43
CA ASN A 802 28.73 1.26 -3.60
C ASN A 802 29.45 2.36 -4.41
N VAL A 803 28.67 3.17 -5.14
CA VAL A 803 29.07 4.46 -5.76
C VAL A 803 30.32 4.36 -6.63
N LEU A 804 30.42 3.28 -7.41
CA LEU A 804 31.60 2.97 -8.23
C LEU A 804 31.81 4.03 -9.30
N GLY A 805 30.74 4.43 -9.98
CA GLY A 805 30.74 5.46 -11.01
C GLY A 805 31.17 6.82 -10.49
N GLY A 806 30.58 7.29 -9.38
CA GLY A 806 30.95 8.55 -8.73
C GLY A 806 32.40 8.56 -8.25
N LYS A 807 32.86 7.49 -7.60
CA LYS A 807 34.27 7.33 -7.16
C LYS A 807 35.24 7.39 -8.34
N GLN A 808 34.94 6.69 -9.44
CA GLN A 808 35.79 6.68 -10.63
C GLN A 808 35.81 8.05 -11.32
N TYR A 809 34.64 8.67 -11.50
CA TYR A 809 34.51 10.01 -12.05
C TYR A 809 35.30 11.04 -11.23
N TYR A 810 35.14 11.04 -9.90
CA TYR A 810 35.94 11.90 -9.03
C TYR A 810 37.43 11.64 -9.20
N ASN A 811 37.89 10.39 -9.24
CA ASN A 811 39.32 10.09 -9.38
C ASN A 811 39.92 10.57 -10.70
N LEU A 812 39.16 10.52 -11.79
CA LEU A 812 39.55 11.05 -13.10
C LEU A 812 39.62 12.59 -13.09
N HIS A 813 38.67 13.25 -12.42
CA HIS A 813 38.49 14.70 -12.52
C HIS A 813 38.99 15.51 -11.31
N LYS A 814 39.40 14.89 -10.19
CA LYS A 814 39.78 15.59 -8.94
C LYS A 814 40.89 16.62 -9.07
N LYS A 815 41.78 16.47 -10.07
CA LYS A 815 42.81 17.49 -10.36
C LYS A 815 42.21 18.84 -10.79
N ASN A 816 40.99 18.80 -11.33
CA ASN A 816 40.21 19.97 -11.73
C ASN A 816 39.14 20.33 -10.70
N ALA A 817 39.16 19.77 -9.48
CA ALA A 817 38.13 20.03 -8.48
C ALA A 817 37.97 21.53 -8.16
N GLY A 818 39.03 22.33 -8.29
CA GLY A 818 39.00 23.79 -8.19
C GLY A 818 38.12 24.51 -9.23
N LYS A 819 37.67 23.82 -10.29
CA LYS A 819 36.84 24.37 -11.36
C LYS A 819 35.34 24.08 -11.21
N PHE A 820 34.94 23.25 -10.26
CA PHE A 820 33.53 22.91 -10.02
C PHE A 820 32.88 23.90 -9.05
N SER A 821 31.93 24.71 -9.48
CA SER A 821 31.24 25.65 -8.58
C SER A 821 30.27 24.92 -7.65
N LEU A 822 29.57 23.92 -8.17
CA LEU A 822 28.54 23.15 -7.48
C LEU A 822 28.44 21.76 -8.12
N VAL A 823 28.28 20.72 -7.29
CA VAL A 823 27.93 19.36 -7.73
C VAL A 823 26.58 18.97 -7.13
N MET A 824 25.67 18.47 -7.95
CA MET A 824 24.31 18.14 -7.53
C MET A 824 23.95 16.73 -7.94
N GLU A 825 23.26 16.01 -7.06
CA GLU A 825 22.76 14.65 -7.29
C GLU A 825 21.31 14.51 -6.83
N SER A 826 20.46 13.90 -7.65
CA SER A 826 19.05 13.66 -7.33
C SER A 826 18.77 12.18 -7.14
N ASP A 827 19.25 11.60 -6.04
CA ASP A 827 19.10 10.18 -5.73
C ASP A 827 18.20 9.96 -4.49
N TYR A 828 17.01 10.55 -4.53
CA TYR A 828 16.04 10.35 -3.44
C TYR A 828 14.62 10.43 -3.99
N GLY A 829 14.40 9.91 -5.20
CA GLY A 829 13.12 9.95 -5.90
C GLY A 829 12.68 11.34 -6.33
N THR A 830 11.59 11.38 -7.10
CA THR A 830 11.05 12.59 -7.75
C THR A 830 9.61 12.89 -7.29
N PHE A 831 9.37 12.79 -5.98
CA PHE A 831 8.16 13.33 -5.38
C PHE A 831 8.18 14.85 -5.38
N LYS A 832 7.04 15.46 -5.06
CA LYS A 832 6.88 16.92 -5.05
C LYS A 832 8.04 17.61 -4.32
N PRO A 833 8.76 18.54 -4.99
CA PRO A 833 9.90 19.20 -4.39
C PRO A 833 9.46 20.32 -3.46
N VAL A 834 10.22 20.50 -2.38
CA VAL A 834 10.10 21.63 -1.46
C VAL A 834 11.32 22.54 -1.49
N GLY A 835 12.43 22.11 -2.10
CA GLY A 835 13.61 22.93 -2.33
C GLY A 835 14.88 22.12 -2.59
N ILE A 836 16.00 22.57 -2.02
CA ILE A 836 17.32 21.92 -2.16
C ILE A 836 17.89 21.56 -0.79
N ALA A 837 18.37 20.34 -0.66
CA ALA A 837 19.24 19.92 0.43
C ALA A 837 20.69 20.28 0.07
N PHE A 838 21.41 20.96 0.95
CA PHE A 838 22.69 21.59 0.62
C PHE A 838 23.77 21.33 1.66
N GLN A 839 25.00 21.13 1.19
CA GLN A 839 26.20 21.03 2.01
C GLN A 839 27.31 21.92 1.43
N GLY A 840 27.80 22.88 2.21
CA GLY A 840 28.85 23.82 1.80
C GLY A 840 29.17 24.82 2.91
N SER A 841 30.00 25.82 2.62
CA SER A 841 30.30 26.88 3.59
C SER A 841 29.07 27.74 3.90
N GLU A 842 29.06 28.42 5.05
CA GLU A 842 27.98 29.35 5.43
C GLU A 842 27.75 30.43 4.36
N LYS A 843 28.82 30.92 3.73
CA LYS A 843 28.74 31.92 2.66
C LYS A 843 28.09 31.34 1.40
N ALA A 844 28.43 30.12 1.02
CA ALA A 844 27.77 29.44 -0.09
C ALA A 844 26.28 29.18 0.23
N ALA A 845 25.96 28.83 1.47
CA ALA A 845 24.59 28.65 1.93
C ALA A 845 23.79 29.97 1.89
N ASP A 846 24.40 31.12 2.22
CA ASP A 846 23.78 32.44 2.07
C ASP A 846 23.41 32.75 0.62
N ILE A 847 24.31 32.44 -0.32
CA ILE A 847 24.05 32.60 -1.76
C ILE A 847 22.92 31.68 -2.19
N MET A 848 22.98 30.40 -1.83
CA MET A 848 21.94 29.42 -2.17
C MET A 848 20.58 29.77 -1.58
N ARG A 849 20.52 30.39 -0.39
CA ARG A 849 19.27 30.91 0.20
C ARG A 849 18.63 31.99 -0.66
N GLU A 850 19.42 32.77 -1.39
CA GLU A 850 18.90 33.76 -2.34
C GLU A 850 18.48 33.08 -3.66
N VAL A 851 19.25 32.09 -4.14
CA VAL A 851 18.91 31.32 -5.35
C VAL A 851 17.56 30.62 -5.20
N VAL A 852 17.31 29.90 -4.09
CA VAL A 852 16.04 29.18 -3.89
C VAL A 852 14.83 30.11 -3.77
N LYS A 853 15.00 31.41 -3.49
CA LYS A 853 13.87 32.36 -3.50
C LYS A 853 13.27 32.55 -4.89
N LEU A 854 14.05 32.33 -5.95
CA LEU A 854 13.56 32.38 -7.33
C LEU A 854 12.46 31.35 -7.58
N LEU A 855 12.44 30.26 -6.80
CA LEU A 855 11.46 29.16 -6.85
C LEU A 855 10.15 29.43 -6.12
N LYS A 856 9.96 30.65 -5.60
CA LYS A 856 8.70 31.07 -4.94
C LYS A 856 7.44 30.79 -5.76
N PRO A 857 7.40 30.97 -7.10
CA PRO A 857 6.21 30.68 -7.89
C PRO A 857 5.72 29.23 -7.84
N ILE A 858 6.60 28.27 -7.53
CA ILE A 858 6.28 26.85 -7.39
C ILE A 858 6.35 26.34 -5.94
N ASN A 859 6.52 27.25 -4.98
CA ASN A 859 6.57 26.96 -3.55
C ASN A 859 7.67 25.96 -3.14
N ALA A 860 8.83 26.01 -3.81
CA ALA A 860 9.98 25.14 -3.54
C ALA A 860 11.21 25.94 -3.03
N THR A 861 11.00 26.81 -2.04
CA THR A 861 12.03 27.76 -1.57
C THR A 861 12.89 27.24 -0.41
N ASN A 862 12.77 25.96 -0.04
CA ASN A 862 13.52 25.44 1.10
C ASN A 862 15.01 25.30 0.77
N LEU A 863 15.87 25.61 1.74
CA LEU A 863 17.29 25.23 1.71
C LEU A 863 17.59 24.49 3.01
N LYS A 864 17.76 23.17 2.91
CA LYS A 864 17.94 22.29 4.06
C LYS A 864 19.41 21.93 4.21
N ALA A 865 20.05 22.38 5.29
CA ALA A 865 21.41 21.97 5.60
C ALA A 865 21.45 20.49 6.01
N VAL A 866 22.23 19.67 5.29
CA VAL A 866 22.35 18.23 5.53
C VAL A 866 23.77 17.74 5.25
N ASN A 867 24.08 16.52 5.69
CA ASN A 867 25.20 15.76 5.15
C ASN A 867 24.70 14.96 3.95
N LEU A 868 25.24 15.26 2.77
CA LEU A 868 24.94 14.57 1.53
C LEU A 868 25.85 13.33 1.38
N GLY A 869 25.37 12.35 0.61
CA GLY A 869 26.04 11.08 0.33
C GLY A 869 26.15 10.83 -1.19
N GLY A 870 26.05 9.57 -1.60
CA GLY A 870 25.94 9.17 -3.01
C GLY A 870 27.21 9.37 -3.83
N ASP A 871 27.05 9.53 -5.14
CA ASP A 871 28.16 9.67 -6.09
C ASP A 871 28.90 11.01 -5.94
N ILE A 872 28.29 12.01 -5.30
CA ILE A 872 28.92 13.33 -5.11
C ILE A 872 29.73 13.47 -3.81
N ASP A 873 29.63 12.54 -2.86
CA ASP A 873 30.32 12.61 -1.57
C ASP A 873 31.85 12.85 -1.68
N PRO A 874 32.61 12.19 -2.58
CA PRO A 874 34.04 12.47 -2.75
C PRO A 874 34.37 13.92 -3.12
N TRP A 875 33.49 14.61 -3.84
CA TRP A 875 33.64 16.02 -4.21
C TRP A 875 33.39 16.94 -3.02
N ILE A 876 32.39 16.64 -2.22
CA ILE A 876 32.04 17.39 -1.01
C ILE A 876 33.17 17.30 0.01
N ARG A 877 33.74 16.10 0.20
CA ARG A 877 34.95 15.93 1.04
C ARG A 877 36.17 16.68 0.50
N HIS A 878 36.21 16.98 -0.80
CA HIS A 878 37.24 17.83 -1.42
C HIS A 878 36.94 19.34 -1.25
N GLY A 879 35.83 19.72 -0.62
CA GLY A 879 35.42 21.10 -0.38
C GLY A 879 34.62 21.74 -1.52
N VAL A 880 34.12 20.95 -2.48
CA VAL A 880 33.18 21.46 -3.49
C VAL A 880 31.77 21.50 -2.88
N PRO A 881 31.01 22.60 -2.97
CA PRO A 881 29.62 22.65 -2.52
C PRO A 881 28.77 21.58 -3.20
N GLY A 882 27.92 20.92 -2.41
CA GLY A 882 27.04 19.83 -2.83
C GLY A 882 25.56 20.19 -2.70
N GLY A 883 24.72 19.67 -3.60
CA GLY A 883 23.26 19.81 -3.56
C GLY A 883 22.51 18.53 -3.88
N SER A 884 21.31 18.37 -3.33
CA SER A 884 20.34 17.33 -3.68
C SER A 884 18.94 17.92 -3.72
N LEU A 885 18.02 17.30 -4.46
CA LEU A 885 16.61 17.66 -4.33
C LEU A 885 16.14 17.39 -2.89
N ASP A 886 15.34 18.32 -2.34
CA ASP A 886 14.60 18.12 -1.10
C ASP A 886 13.13 17.95 -1.46
N ASN A 887 12.63 16.72 -1.33
CA ASN A 887 11.31 16.28 -1.80
C ASN A 887 10.47 15.73 -0.64
N GLU A 888 9.15 15.66 -0.84
CA GLU A 888 8.19 15.05 0.11
C GLU A 888 8.27 13.50 0.14
N ASN A 889 9.42 12.95 0.58
CA ASN A 889 9.79 11.55 0.36
C ASN A 889 9.34 10.54 1.43
N SER A 890 8.26 10.84 2.15
CA SER A 890 7.74 9.95 3.20
C SER A 890 7.41 8.53 2.71
N LYS A 891 7.19 8.37 1.39
CA LYS A 891 6.84 7.09 0.74
C LYS A 891 7.99 6.42 -0.01
N TYR A 892 9.16 7.04 -0.13
CA TYR A 892 10.24 6.53 -0.98
C TYR A 892 10.65 5.10 -0.61
N PHE A 893 10.87 4.85 0.68
CA PHE A 893 11.24 3.51 1.19
C PHE A 893 10.12 2.47 1.16
N LEU A 894 8.93 2.81 0.67
CA LEU A 894 7.90 1.80 0.40
C LEU A 894 8.18 1.05 -0.91
N PHE A 895 8.86 1.71 -1.85
CA PHE A 895 9.08 1.20 -3.20
C PHE A 895 10.56 0.93 -3.50
N HIS A 896 11.46 1.75 -2.96
CA HIS A 896 12.91 1.64 -3.14
C HIS A 896 13.37 0.19 -2.92
N HIS A 897 14.09 -0.34 -3.92
CA HIS A 897 14.61 -1.71 -3.95
C HIS A 897 13.56 -2.83 -3.97
N THR A 898 12.34 -2.57 -4.45
CA THR A 898 11.27 -3.58 -4.58
C THR A 898 10.77 -3.69 -6.02
N ASN A 899 9.95 -4.70 -6.30
CA ASN A 899 9.22 -4.80 -7.56
C ASN A 899 8.21 -3.66 -7.78
N GLY A 900 7.84 -2.92 -6.72
CA GLY A 900 6.92 -1.79 -6.79
C GLY A 900 7.57 -0.49 -7.29
N ASP A 901 8.89 -0.43 -7.43
CA ASP A 901 9.56 0.73 -8.03
C ASP A 901 9.31 0.77 -9.56
N THR A 902 8.20 1.40 -9.96
CA THR A 902 7.72 1.46 -11.34
C THR A 902 7.15 2.83 -11.68
N MET A 903 6.77 3.07 -12.94
CA MET A 903 6.15 4.34 -13.33
C MET A 903 4.84 4.68 -12.59
N THR A 904 4.19 3.72 -11.91
CA THR A 904 2.94 3.98 -11.19
C THR A 904 3.14 4.87 -9.97
N VAL A 905 4.37 4.95 -9.44
CA VAL A 905 4.71 5.79 -8.29
C VAL A 905 5.10 7.21 -8.70
N GLN A 906 5.27 7.45 -10.01
CA GLN A 906 5.65 8.75 -10.56
C GLN A 906 4.42 9.62 -10.84
N ASP A 907 4.47 10.87 -10.38
CA ASP A 907 3.48 11.90 -10.70
C ASP A 907 4.07 12.85 -11.77
N PRO A 908 3.47 12.95 -12.97
CA PRO A 908 4.02 13.76 -14.05
C PRO A 908 4.20 15.25 -13.68
N ASP A 909 3.27 15.83 -12.93
CA ASP A 909 3.35 17.23 -12.52
C ASP A 909 4.44 17.43 -11.45
N ALA A 910 4.61 16.48 -10.53
CA ALA A 910 5.70 16.51 -9.55
C ALA A 910 7.08 16.40 -10.23
N MET A 911 7.24 15.54 -11.23
CA MET A 911 8.47 15.42 -12.01
C MET A 911 8.81 16.73 -12.74
N ASP A 912 7.81 17.42 -13.32
CA ASP A 912 8.01 18.73 -13.96
C ASP A 912 8.49 19.78 -12.94
N LEU A 913 7.92 19.76 -11.72
CA LEU A 913 8.37 20.62 -10.63
C LEU A 913 9.81 20.30 -10.20
N CYS A 914 10.16 19.02 -10.08
CA CYS A 914 11.53 18.59 -9.77
C CYS A 914 12.51 19.10 -10.83
N ALA A 915 12.20 18.90 -12.12
CA ALA A 915 13.01 19.41 -13.22
C ALA A 915 13.13 20.94 -13.18
N ALA A 916 12.06 21.67 -12.83
CA ALA A 916 12.09 23.12 -12.71
C ALA A 916 13.03 23.59 -11.59
N VAL A 917 12.94 23.00 -10.39
CA VAL A 917 13.85 23.28 -9.27
C VAL A 917 15.29 23.00 -9.67
N TRP A 918 15.54 21.81 -10.24
CA TRP A 918 16.86 21.36 -10.64
C TRP A 918 17.50 22.28 -11.68
N THR A 919 16.74 22.65 -12.70
CA THR A 919 17.20 23.49 -13.81
C THR A 919 17.47 24.93 -13.38
N VAL A 920 16.55 25.54 -12.63
CA VAL A 920 16.70 26.94 -12.18
C VAL A 920 17.93 27.08 -11.29
N VAL A 921 18.11 26.20 -10.30
CA VAL A 921 19.25 26.25 -9.39
C VAL A 921 20.57 26.08 -10.15
N ALA A 922 20.65 25.04 -11.00
CA ALA A 922 21.87 24.78 -11.75
C ALA A 922 22.20 25.90 -12.73
N TYR A 923 21.21 26.42 -13.46
CA TYR A 923 21.40 27.54 -14.39
C TYR A 923 21.85 28.81 -13.67
N THR A 924 21.14 29.23 -12.61
CA THR A 924 21.49 30.44 -11.88
C THR A 924 22.90 30.37 -11.32
N VAL A 925 23.31 29.26 -10.70
CA VAL A 925 24.68 29.11 -10.19
C VAL A 925 25.72 29.08 -11.32
N ALA A 926 25.37 28.50 -12.48
CA ALA A 926 26.25 28.50 -13.64
C ALA A 926 26.40 29.89 -14.27
N ASP A 927 25.45 30.80 -14.04
CA ASP A 927 25.41 32.13 -14.65
C ASP A 927 25.84 33.27 -13.69
N LEU A 928 26.18 32.96 -12.43
CA LEU A 928 26.79 33.93 -11.51
C LEU A 928 28.17 34.42 -12.01
N ASP A 929 28.57 35.62 -11.60
CA ASP A 929 29.90 36.16 -11.90
C ASP A 929 31.01 35.36 -11.20
N GLU A 930 30.79 34.98 -9.94
CA GLU A 930 31.75 34.25 -9.11
C GLU A 930 31.29 32.81 -8.83
N MET A 931 32.23 31.90 -8.58
CA MET A 931 31.89 30.55 -8.10
C MET A 931 31.39 30.59 -6.66
N LEU A 932 30.67 29.56 -6.24
CA LEU A 932 30.29 29.42 -4.84
C LEU A 932 31.55 29.35 -3.94
N PRO A 933 31.56 30.06 -2.80
CA PRO A 933 32.66 30.00 -1.84
C PRO A 933 32.87 28.59 -1.29
N ARG A 934 34.11 28.29 -0.90
CA ARG A 934 34.54 26.97 -0.39
C ARG A 934 35.22 27.02 0.98
N ASP A 935 35.29 28.22 1.54
CA ASP A 935 36.08 28.56 2.73
C ASP A 935 35.50 28.03 4.04
#